data_AF-A0AA39WJP2-F1
#
_entry.id   AF-A0AA39WJP2-F1
#
_cell.length_a   1.000
_cell.length_b   1.000
_cell.length_c   1.000
_cell.angle_alpha   90.00
_cell.angle_beta   90.00
_cell.angle_gamma   90.00
#
_symmetry.space_group_name_H-M   'P 1'
#
loop_
_entity.id
_entity.type
_entity.pdbx_description
1 polymer ?
#
loop_
_entity_poly.entity_id
_entity_poly.type
_entity_poly.pdbx_seq_one_letter_code
_entity_poly.pdbx_strand_id
1 'polypeptide(L)'
;MPKITDIYNVIKRSDRDTAKFDGLAYGITNNEILGLPNGGAFTVLSPSSPFGAAAFKTAAVAPGKMPIQQAFKDVLIKGYERSKDQTTLFIDLADLDDEGDSGKNNPGNPIFFTEGDKEGTSIAQAIADLVNKLPHNVKPVIRFLRGTSTTGTVDKDGEFWNVRRRGIEAIFWKVEGGELVPRITHPDAELHVGYYSPNFKLSWLMEKILKLAVKAPAFLSGWKSEQVDAMFDTIMKVPTFSASWNHGKIVAIGGKTVMTGGINYWHHYTSQNNSQNIIDMQAMVTGDAAASAQGGYLDYFWKYLNSTENQTDHRSFKKSVPLNKKVSIDKLPWRWDKPVPLFKSLTKLAPQPSTPTTIPVLSVARVGDWSGRYVSAYPVQAVDAVRDIVVNWEVPSFTATSNFSGLVDFVRRSSDDGGGILSSLLKLFNCSPAAWASDTARIWAIRNAKRSVYASGQMIVGSLQRGAAAYMALVKAMNKGLPAEKKWDGYLWPYDLLLAFAELVIKFRGTSGLDPAGSEGAGIKIVLGNTSGSEWGDSRTVADITSRVVPLVRGLDKSLSNSDAEGLVARWLSVKRIDRPYDDGGKVKGPDSIHTKTICVDSELLYVGSDNLYPCYNEEHGIWVDDAKAVKSWMDDYWSPLWKIVDEKVLAEGVREKDKAVSQLTDDV
;
A
#
# COMPACT_ATOMS: atom_id res chain seq x y z
N MET A 1 3.44 -23.58 -11.54
CA MET A 1 3.07 -22.79 -10.34
C MET A 1 2.89 -21.34 -10.81
N PRO A 2 2.17 -20.48 -10.08
CA PRO A 2 2.00 -19.09 -10.50
C PRO A 2 3.37 -18.44 -10.79
N LYS A 3 3.52 -17.81 -11.96
CA LYS A 3 4.74 -17.08 -12.34
C LYS A 3 4.43 -15.61 -12.62
N ILE A 4 5.42 -14.73 -12.46
CA ILE A 4 5.20 -13.31 -12.76
C ILE A 4 4.87 -13.06 -14.23
N THR A 5 5.32 -13.93 -15.14
CA THR A 5 4.96 -13.89 -16.56
C THR A 5 3.47 -14.10 -16.80
N ASP A 6 2.83 -14.94 -15.99
CA ASP A 6 1.40 -15.20 -16.10
C ASP A 6 0.60 -13.99 -15.64
N ILE A 7 1.01 -13.39 -14.51
CA ILE A 7 0.45 -12.12 -14.01
C ILE A 7 0.58 -11.02 -15.06
N TYR A 8 1.79 -10.81 -15.58
CA TYR A 8 2.07 -9.81 -16.60
C TYR A 8 1.13 -10.01 -17.81
N ASN A 9 0.98 -11.24 -18.27
CA ASN A 9 0.10 -11.54 -19.40
C ASN A 9 -1.37 -11.26 -19.08
N VAL A 10 -1.84 -11.48 -17.85
CA VAL A 10 -3.22 -11.15 -17.44
C VAL A 10 -3.46 -9.65 -17.47
N ILE A 11 -2.57 -8.86 -16.88
CA ILE A 11 -2.68 -7.39 -16.85
C ILE A 11 -2.54 -6.81 -18.26
N LYS A 12 -1.58 -7.32 -19.05
CA LYS A 12 -1.43 -6.92 -20.46
C LYS A 12 -2.69 -7.18 -21.28
N ARG A 13 -3.44 -8.23 -20.96
CA ARG A 13 -4.74 -8.50 -21.61
C ARG A 13 -5.79 -7.44 -21.27
N SER A 14 -5.79 -6.88 -20.07
CA SER A 14 -6.72 -5.80 -19.69
C SER A 14 -6.31 -4.43 -20.23
N ASP A 15 -5.07 -4.25 -20.69
CA ASP A 15 -4.55 -3.04 -21.34
C ASP A 15 -4.70 -3.04 -22.87
N ARG A 16 -5.28 -4.10 -23.47
CA ARG A 16 -5.18 -4.46 -24.90
C ARG A 16 -5.55 -3.38 -25.93
N ASP A 17 -6.30 -2.36 -25.56
CA ASP A 17 -6.74 -1.31 -26.48
C ASP A 17 -5.80 -0.09 -26.49
N THR A 18 -4.95 0.06 -25.46
CA THR A 18 -4.12 1.27 -25.30
C THR A 18 -2.64 0.99 -25.04
N ALA A 19 -2.28 -0.18 -24.50
CA ALA A 19 -0.93 -0.50 -24.02
C ALA A 19 -0.31 0.65 -23.19
N LYS A 20 -1.17 1.39 -22.49
CA LYS A 20 -0.88 2.71 -21.94
C LYS A 20 -0.15 2.60 -20.62
N PHE A 21 -0.33 1.47 -19.94
CA PHE A 21 0.17 1.23 -18.60
C PHE A 21 1.34 0.23 -18.57
N ASP A 22 1.71 -0.38 -19.69
CA ASP A 22 2.92 -1.20 -19.83
C ASP A 22 4.18 -0.33 -19.64
N GLY A 23 5.06 -0.73 -18.73
CA GLY A 23 6.23 0.04 -18.28
C GLY A 23 5.91 1.22 -17.36
N LEU A 24 4.64 1.42 -16.99
CA LEU A 24 4.19 2.49 -16.09
C LEU A 24 3.54 1.91 -14.83
N ALA A 25 2.44 1.18 -14.98
CA ALA A 25 1.74 0.52 -13.87
C ALA A 25 2.09 -0.96 -13.76
N TYR A 26 2.63 -1.57 -14.82
CA TYR A 26 3.14 -2.94 -14.77
C TYR A 26 4.30 -3.13 -15.72
N GLY A 27 5.28 -3.96 -15.35
CA GLY A 27 6.39 -4.30 -16.24
C GLY A 27 7.33 -5.34 -15.64
N ILE A 28 7.73 -6.32 -16.44
CA ILE A 28 8.80 -7.24 -16.04
C ILE A 28 10.13 -6.54 -16.23
N THR A 29 10.98 -6.64 -15.22
CA THR A 29 12.26 -5.94 -15.09
C THR A 29 13.38 -6.97 -14.90
N ASN A 30 14.56 -6.70 -15.46
CA ASN A 30 15.73 -7.56 -15.27
C ASN A 30 16.62 -6.98 -14.18
N ASN A 31 16.88 -7.77 -13.15
CA ASN A 31 17.59 -7.29 -11.97
C ASN A 31 18.80 -8.14 -11.66
N GLU A 32 19.75 -7.56 -10.93
CA GLU A 32 21.01 -8.21 -10.57
C GLU A 32 21.02 -8.64 -9.11
N ILE A 33 20.37 -7.86 -8.23
CA ILE A 33 20.37 -8.08 -6.78
C ILE A 33 18.98 -7.85 -6.23
N LEU A 34 18.49 -8.82 -5.45
CA LEU A 34 17.33 -8.68 -4.57
C LEU A 34 17.76 -8.72 -3.11
N GLY A 35 17.14 -7.85 -2.31
CA GLY A 35 17.43 -7.72 -0.90
C GLY A 35 18.76 -7.02 -0.61
N LEU A 36 19.19 -7.11 0.65
CA LEU A 36 20.44 -6.52 1.11
C LEU A 36 21.69 -7.23 0.53
N PRO A 37 22.81 -6.51 0.36
CA PRO A 37 24.04 -7.06 -0.27
C PRO A 37 24.62 -8.31 0.41
N ASN A 38 24.33 -8.52 1.71
CA ASN A 38 24.92 -9.60 2.51
C ASN A 38 24.06 -10.88 2.58
N GLY A 39 23.07 -11.02 1.69
CA GLY A 39 22.34 -12.28 1.50
C GLY A 39 20.83 -12.10 1.50
N GLY A 40 20.27 -11.78 0.33
CA GLY A 40 18.90 -12.10 -0.12
C GLY A 40 17.70 -11.57 0.67
N ALA A 41 17.89 -11.08 1.89
CA ALA A 41 16.79 -10.71 2.77
C ALA A 41 16.23 -9.33 2.40
N PHE A 42 14.91 -9.26 2.38
CA PHE A 42 14.16 -8.01 2.41
C PHE A 42 14.43 -7.28 3.73
N THR A 43 14.34 -5.94 3.74
CA THR A 43 14.51 -5.18 4.97
C THR A 43 13.23 -5.24 5.77
N VAL A 44 13.23 -6.06 6.82
CA VAL A 44 12.18 -6.10 7.84
C VAL A 44 12.54 -5.15 8.97
N LEU A 45 11.58 -4.37 9.44
CA LEU A 45 11.72 -3.55 10.62
C LEU A 45 10.81 -4.09 11.73
N SER A 46 11.37 -4.38 12.90
CA SER A 46 10.64 -4.59 14.15
C SER A 46 11.51 -4.12 15.32
N PRO A 47 11.13 -3.05 16.04
CA PRO A 47 11.98 -2.43 17.07
C PRO A 47 12.03 -3.20 18.41
N SER A 48 11.24 -4.26 18.60
CA SER A 48 11.28 -5.04 19.85
C SER A 48 11.53 -6.53 19.62
N SER A 49 12.53 -7.03 20.33
CA SER A 49 12.90 -8.44 20.43
C SER A 49 11.82 -9.21 21.20
N PRO A 50 10.98 -9.96 20.47
CA PRO A 50 11.02 -11.43 20.54
C PRO A 50 11.53 -12.09 19.25
N PHE A 51 11.75 -11.31 18.18
CA PHE A 51 12.42 -11.80 16.97
C PHE A 51 13.93 -12.02 17.14
N GLY A 52 14.55 -11.50 18.21
CA GLY A 52 15.96 -11.73 18.54
C GLY A 52 16.96 -11.12 17.54
N ALA A 53 18.10 -10.65 18.06
CA ALA A 53 19.27 -10.33 17.23
C ALA A 53 19.79 -11.56 16.42
N ALA A 54 19.25 -12.75 16.68
CA ALA A 54 19.59 -14.00 16.02
C ALA A 54 18.68 -14.36 14.81
N ALA A 55 17.43 -13.88 14.72
CA ALA A 55 16.58 -14.16 13.54
C ALA A 55 16.81 -13.18 12.39
N PHE A 56 17.47 -12.04 12.66
CA PHE A 56 17.95 -11.12 11.62
C PHE A 56 19.45 -11.32 11.41
N LYS A 57 19.84 -12.45 10.82
CA LYS A 57 21.24 -12.77 10.47
C LYS A 57 21.76 -12.01 9.24
N THR A 58 21.17 -10.87 8.88
CA THR A 58 21.64 -10.05 7.76
C THR A 58 22.28 -8.76 8.27
N ALA A 59 23.62 -8.81 8.30
CA ALA A 59 24.55 -7.81 8.82
C ALA A 59 24.38 -7.53 10.32
N ALA A 60 25.46 -7.71 11.09
CA ALA A 60 25.54 -7.21 12.46
C ALA A 60 25.38 -5.68 12.46
N VAL A 61 24.14 -5.20 12.49
CA VAL A 61 23.84 -3.79 12.70
C VAL A 61 24.13 -3.54 14.18
N ALA A 62 25.21 -2.82 14.45
CA ALA A 62 25.61 -2.47 15.81
C ALA A 62 24.41 -1.89 16.59
N PRO A 63 24.27 -2.19 17.90
CA PRO A 63 23.23 -1.59 18.73
C PRO A 63 23.18 -0.07 18.53
N GLY A 64 22.00 0.47 18.19
CA GLY A 64 21.81 1.91 17.92
C GLY A 64 21.76 2.33 16.45
N LYS A 65 21.89 1.42 15.48
CA LYS A 65 21.63 1.70 14.06
C LYS A 65 20.28 1.11 13.64
N MET A 66 19.36 1.94 13.15
CA MET A 66 18.03 1.48 12.70
C MET A 66 18.15 0.76 11.34
N PRO A 67 17.65 -0.49 11.19
CA PRO A 67 17.80 -1.27 9.96
C PRO A 67 17.30 -0.56 8.70
N ILE A 68 16.17 0.14 8.77
CA ILE A 68 15.60 0.84 7.61
C ILE A 68 16.42 2.07 7.20
N GLN A 69 16.95 2.84 8.16
CA GLN A 69 17.81 3.99 7.84
C GLN A 69 19.13 3.52 7.23
N GLN A 70 19.63 2.36 7.65
CA GLN A 70 20.81 1.74 7.01
C GLN A 70 20.48 1.27 5.59
N ALA A 71 19.36 0.56 5.39
CA ALA A 71 18.93 0.14 4.06
C ALA A 71 18.74 1.32 3.10
N PHE A 72 18.20 2.45 3.58
CA PHE A 72 18.12 3.70 2.83
C PHE A 72 19.51 4.15 2.35
N LYS A 73 20.49 4.19 3.25
CA LYS A 73 21.87 4.59 2.92
C LYS A 73 22.53 3.61 1.94
N ASP A 74 22.23 2.32 2.06
CA ASP A 74 22.74 1.30 1.13
C ASP A 74 22.18 1.51 -0.28
N VAL A 75 20.92 1.96 -0.41
CA VAL A 75 20.31 2.36 -1.69
C VAL A 75 21.03 3.57 -2.28
N LEU A 76 21.35 4.59 -1.47
CA LEU A 76 22.13 5.76 -1.90
C LEU A 76 23.49 5.34 -2.46
N ILE A 77 24.25 4.55 -1.70
CA ILE A 77 25.61 4.12 -2.05
C ILE A 77 25.59 3.28 -3.33
N LYS A 78 24.82 2.18 -3.35
CA LYS A 78 24.79 1.27 -4.51
C LYS A 78 24.24 1.92 -5.76
N GLY A 79 23.20 2.73 -5.61
CA GLY A 79 22.60 3.45 -6.72
C GLY A 79 23.59 4.40 -7.38
N TYR A 80 24.35 5.15 -6.57
CA TYR A 80 25.41 6.02 -7.08
C TYR A 80 26.55 5.23 -7.73
N GLU A 81 27.04 4.16 -7.09
CA GLU A 81 28.13 3.33 -7.63
C GLU A 81 27.85 2.82 -9.04
N ARG A 82 26.57 2.54 -9.34
CA ARG A 82 26.08 2.03 -10.62
C ARG A 82 25.63 3.11 -11.60
N SER A 83 25.64 4.37 -11.19
CA SER A 83 25.22 5.53 -11.98
C SER A 83 26.37 6.48 -12.30
N LYS A 84 27.62 6.03 -12.13
CA LYS A 84 28.83 6.84 -12.39
C LYS A 84 28.98 7.26 -13.86
N ASP A 85 28.27 6.60 -14.76
CA ASP A 85 28.19 6.90 -16.19
C ASP A 85 27.17 8.02 -16.52
N GLN A 86 26.35 8.44 -15.55
CA GLN A 86 25.29 9.42 -15.77
C GLN A 86 25.78 10.86 -15.58
N THR A 87 25.37 11.75 -16.48
CA THR A 87 25.61 13.20 -16.36
C THR A 87 24.59 13.91 -15.47
N THR A 88 23.48 13.23 -15.13
CA THR A 88 22.49 13.70 -14.16
C THR A 88 22.19 12.54 -13.21
N LEU A 89 22.40 12.74 -11.92
CA LEU A 89 22.02 11.76 -10.91
C LEU A 89 20.67 12.13 -10.30
N PHE A 90 19.67 11.29 -10.51
CA PHE A 90 18.35 11.43 -9.89
C PHE A 90 18.31 10.72 -8.54
N ILE A 91 17.90 11.44 -7.51
CA ILE A 91 17.61 10.91 -6.16
C ILE A 91 16.13 11.13 -5.89
N ASP A 92 15.35 10.07 -5.99
CA ASP A 92 13.91 10.12 -5.83
C ASP A 92 13.45 9.57 -4.49
N LEU A 93 12.61 10.36 -3.83
CA LEU A 93 11.93 10.03 -2.59
C LEU A 93 10.42 10.14 -2.84
N ALA A 94 9.67 9.12 -2.45
CA ALA A 94 8.21 9.18 -2.40
C ALA A 94 7.70 8.67 -1.06
N ASP A 95 6.75 9.36 -0.45
CA ASP A 95 6.17 8.98 0.84
C ASP A 95 4.78 9.62 1.08
N LEU A 96 4.15 9.27 2.20
CA LEU A 96 2.96 9.91 2.76
C LEU A 96 3.36 11.03 3.76
N ASP A 97 2.57 12.10 3.84
CA ASP A 97 2.71 13.12 4.89
C ASP A 97 2.35 12.56 6.28
N ASP A 98 3.13 12.91 7.30
CA ASP A 98 2.88 12.49 8.68
C ASP A 98 1.83 13.44 9.28
N GLU A 99 0.58 12.99 9.28
CA GLU A 99 -0.58 13.76 9.77
C GLU A 99 -0.94 13.44 11.24
N GLY A 100 -0.40 12.35 11.78
CA GLY A 100 -0.79 11.78 13.08
C GLY A 100 -0.29 12.57 14.29
N ASP A 101 0.90 13.16 14.21
CA ASP A 101 1.49 13.95 15.31
C ASP A 101 1.08 15.44 15.24
N SER A 102 -0.21 15.67 14.96
CA SER A 102 -0.87 16.97 14.75
C SER A 102 -0.99 17.85 16.01
N GLY A 103 -0.07 17.68 16.98
CA GLY A 103 0.30 18.81 17.83
C GLY A 103 0.68 19.97 16.91
N LYS A 104 0.03 21.13 17.10
CA LYS A 104 0.15 22.35 16.28
C LYS A 104 1.60 22.87 16.06
N ASN A 105 2.61 22.20 16.61
CA ASN A 105 4.00 22.63 16.65
C ASN A 105 4.99 21.75 15.86
N ASN A 106 4.62 20.60 15.27
CA ASN A 106 5.61 19.80 14.52
C ASN A 106 5.16 18.97 13.29
N PRO A 107 4.29 19.44 12.38
CA PRO A 107 3.96 18.66 11.18
C PRO A 107 5.16 18.64 10.22
N GLY A 108 5.60 17.44 9.86
CA GLY A 108 6.80 17.22 9.05
C GLY A 108 8.05 16.87 9.85
N ASN A 109 7.89 16.35 11.08
CA ASN A 109 8.97 15.90 11.94
C ASN A 109 9.99 15.03 11.16
N PRO A 110 11.13 15.60 10.74
CA PRO A 110 12.04 14.94 9.81
C PRO A 110 12.97 14.00 10.56
N ILE A 111 12.66 13.61 11.80
CA ILE A 111 13.52 12.76 12.65
C ILE A 111 13.96 11.52 11.91
N PHE A 112 13.11 10.89 11.08
CA PHE A 112 13.54 9.76 10.26
C PHE A 112 14.79 10.08 9.43
N PHE A 113 14.85 11.29 8.88
CA PHE A 113 15.96 11.77 8.07
C PHE A 113 17.08 12.41 8.88
N THR A 114 16.78 13.08 10.00
CA THR A 114 17.72 13.94 10.75
C THR A 114 18.27 13.30 12.03
N GLU A 115 17.69 12.20 12.52
CA GLU A 115 18.22 11.45 13.65
C GLU A 115 19.67 10.99 13.38
N GLY A 116 20.53 11.09 14.40
CA GLY A 116 21.96 10.81 14.26
C GLY A 116 22.82 11.98 13.75
N ASP A 117 22.22 13.16 13.57
CA ASP A 117 22.93 14.38 13.09
C ASP A 117 24.12 14.79 13.97
N LYS A 118 24.11 14.48 15.28
CA LYS A 118 25.22 14.81 16.20
C LYS A 118 26.50 14.00 15.94
N GLU A 119 26.38 12.85 15.29
CA GLU A 119 27.50 11.94 15.02
C GLU A 119 27.81 11.82 13.51
N GLY A 120 27.13 12.59 12.66
CA GLY A 120 27.30 12.55 11.20
C GLY A 120 26.73 11.28 10.54
N THR A 121 25.76 10.64 11.18
CA THR A 121 25.21 9.34 10.75
C THR A 121 23.78 9.41 10.22
N SER A 122 23.17 10.59 10.07
CA SER A 122 21.79 10.73 9.60
C SER A 122 21.61 10.43 8.10
N ILE A 123 20.38 10.17 7.65
CA ILE A 123 20.08 10.05 6.22
C ILE A 123 20.29 11.39 5.52
N ALA A 124 19.89 12.50 6.15
CA ALA A 124 20.09 13.85 5.67
C ALA A 124 21.58 14.10 5.37
N GLN A 125 22.47 13.72 6.29
CA GLN A 125 23.92 13.83 6.09
C GLN A 125 24.42 12.87 5.02
N ALA A 126 23.92 11.63 4.94
CA ALA A 126 24.30 10.68 3.90
C ALA A 126 23.94 11.16 2.49
N ILE A 127 22.76 11.78 2.30
CA ILE A 127 22.36 12.42 1.04
C ILE A 127 23.32 13.57 0.72
N ALA A 128 23.60 14.43 1.72
CA ALA A 128 24.49 15.56 1.53
C ALA A 128 25.92 15.14 1.15
N ASP A 129 26.48 14.15 1.85
CA ASP A 129 27.81 13.60 1.59
C ASP A 129 27.93 12.99 0.20
N LEU A 130 26.89 12.27 -0.24
CA LEU A 130 26.86 11.72 -1.59
C LEU A 130 26.85 12.85 -2.63
N VAL A 131 25.95 13.81 -2.49
CA VAL A 131 25.78 14.91 -3.46
C VAL A 131 27.02 15.81 -3.52
N ASN A 132 27.63 16.12 -2.38
CA ASN A 132 28.81 16.98 -2.30
C ASN A 132 30.08 16.31 -2.89
N LYS A 133 30.10 14.98 -2.96
CA LYS A 133 31.21 14.21 -3.58
C LYS A 133 31.04 14.02 -5.08
N LEU A 134 29.91 14.43 -5.67
CA LEU A 134 29.70 14.29 -7.10
C LEU A 134 30.66 15.19 -7.88
N PRO A 135 31.20 14.71 -9.01
CA PRO A 135 31.95 15.56 -9.93
C PRO A 135 31.10 16.74 -10.42
N HIS A 136 31.71 17.91 -10.63
CA HIS A 136 31.01 19.13 -11.08
C HIS A 136 30.25 18.96 -12.41
N ASN A 137 30.64 18.00 -13.25
CA ASN A 137 29.95 17.70 -14.51
C ASN A 137 28.73 16.76 -14.34
N VAL A 138 28.44 16.31 -13.11
CA VAL A 138 27.27 15.50 -12.77
C VAL A 138 26.26 16.38 -12.07
N LYS A 139 25.09 16.60 -12.68
CA LYS A 139 24.01 17.38 -12.07
C LYS A 139 23.22 16.52 -11.08
N PRO A 140 23.17 16.87 -9.77
CA PRO A 140 22.29 16.21 -8.82
C PRO A 140 20.87 16.79 -8.90
N VAL A 141 19.88 15.92 -9.09
CA VAL A 141 18.44 16.27 -9.06
C VAL A 141 17.76 15.45 -7.98
N ILE A 142 17.36 16.09 -6.89
CA ILE A 142 16.60 15.45 -5.82
C ILE A 142 15.12 15.74 -6.04
N ARG A 143 14.28 14.71 -6.11
CA ARG A 143 12.82 14.85 -6.23
C ARG A 143 12.15 14.18 -5.04
N PHE A 144 11.33 14.93 -4.32
CA PHE A 144 10.59 14.45 -3.16
C PHE A 144 9.09 14.61 -3.41
N LEU A 145 8.44 13.50 -3.77
CA LEU A 145 7.00 13.41 -3.98
C LEU A 145 6.30 13.01 -2.68
N ARG A 146 5.23 13.70 -2.31
CA ARG A 146 4.44 13.39 -1.10
C ARG A 146 2.96 13.29 -1.41
N GLY A 147 2.26 12.41 -0.72
CA GLY A 147 0.80 12.41 -0.62
C GLY A 147 0.33 13.01 0.69
N THR A 148 -0.93 13.44 0.75
CA THR A 148 -1.57 13.91 1.98
C THR A 148 -3.01 13.44 2.03
N SER A 149 -3.38 12.81 3.14
CA SER A 149 -4.75 12.38 3.43
C SER A 149 -5.63 13.51 3.97
N THR A 150 -5.07 14.69 4.25
CA THR A 150 -5.81 15.82 4.81
C THR A 150 -7.05 16.14 3.99
N THR A 151 -8.18 16.34 4.66
CA THR A 151 -9.42 16.80 4.01
C THR A 151 -9.50 18.33 3.92
N GLY A 152 -8.55 19.04 4.54
CA GLY A 152 -8.45 20.50 4.56
C GLY A 152 -7.87 21.10 3.28
N THR A 153 -7.83 22.44 3.23
CA THR A 153 -7.25 23.19 2.10
C THR A 153 -5.75 22.92 2.02
N VAL A 154 -5.33 22.20 0.97
CA VAL A 154 -3.92 22.07 0.61
C VAL A 154 -3.51 23.33 -0.15
N ASP A 155 -3.22 24.40 0.59
CA ASP A 155 -2.79 25.67 0.00
C ASP A 155 -1.27 25.68 -0.23
N LYS A 156 -0.89 25.89 -1.49
CA LYS A 156 0.49 26.01 -1.93
C LYS A 156 1.23 27.19 -1.27
N ASP A 157 0.54 28.29 -0.97
CA ASP A 157 1.10 29.53 -0.42
C ASP A 157 0.68 29.79 1.04
N GLY A 158 -0.24 28.99 1.55
CA GLY A 158 -0.85 29.15 2.85
C GLY A 158 -0.21 28.33 3.96
N GLU A 159 -1.00 28.15 5.02
CA GLU A 159 -0.59 27.45 6.25
C GLU A 159 -0.10 26.02 5.97
N PHE A 160 -0.78 25.29 5.07
CA PHE A 160 -0.40 23.93 4.71
C PHE A 160 1.07 23.85 4.29
N TRP A 161 1.48 24.60 3.26
CA TRP A 161 2.86 24.63 2.83
C TRP A 161 3.81 25.16 3.90
N ASN A 162 3.47 26.27 4.56
CA ASN A 162 4.36 26.93 5.51
C ASN A 162 4.75 26.05 6.69
N VAL A 163 3.85 25.16 7.09
CA VAL A 163 4.10 24.18 8.13
C VAL A 163 4.98 23.03 7.60
N ARG A 164 4.58 22.37 6.51
CA ARG A 164 5.29 21.17 6.01
C ARG A 164 6.66 21.47 5.43
N ARG A 165 6.85 22.66 4.84
CA ARG A 165 8.14 23.05 4.26
C ARG A 165 9.26 23.03 5.29
N ARG A 166 8.98 23.34 6.56
CA ARG A 166 9.99 23.38 7.63
C ARG A 166 10.60 22.01 7.88
N GLY A 167 9.77 20.96 7.84
CA GLY A 167 10.24 19.57 7.90
C GLY A 167 11.20 19.25 6.77
N ILE A 168 10.82 19.60 5.54
CA ILE A 168 11.68 19.42 4.35
C ILE A 168 12.96 20.25 4.46
N GLU A 169 12.86 21.50 4.89
CA GLU A 169 13.99 22.41 5.05
C GLU A 169 15.00 21.86 6.08
N ALA A 170 14.55 21.25 7.16
CA ALA A 170 15.42 20.63 8.16
C ALA A 170 16.18 19.38 7.65
N ILE A 171 15.69 18.72 6.59
CA ILE A 171 16.41 17.61 5.92
C ILE A 171 17.62 18.14 5.16
N PHE A 172 17.50 19.28 4.48
CA PHE A 172 18.53 19.74 3.53
C PHE A 172 19.32 20.98 4.02
N TRP A 173 18.84 21.68 5.04
CA TRP A 173 19.51 22.81 5.69
C TRP A 173 19.64 22.58 7.20
N LYS A 174 20.62 23.25 7.80
CA LYS A 174 20.77 23.42 9.25
C LYS A 174 20.33 24.82 9.62
N VAL A 175 19.78 24.99 10.82
CA VAL A 175 19.50 26.32 11.38
C VAL A 175 20.70 26.76 12.20
N GLU A 176 21.39 27.80 11.76
CA GLU A 176 22.55 28.38 12.46
C GLU A 176 22.39 29.90 12.52
N GLY A 177 22.36 30.47 13.72
CA GLY A 177 22.28 31.93 13.90
C GLY A 177 21.05 32.60 13.28
N GLY A 178 19.92 31.88 13.14
CA GLY A 178 18.71 32.39 12.46
C GLY A 178 18.76 32.31 10.93
N GLU A 179 19.75 31.61 10.37
CA GLU A 179 19.90 31.38 8.94
C GLU A 179 19.76 29.88 8.61
N LEU A 180 19.28 29.60 7.41
CA LEU A 180 19.31 28.27 6.81
C LEU A 180 20.65 28.08 6.10
N VAL A 181 21.50 27.26 6.68
CA VAL A 181 22.81 26.89 6.14
C VAL A 181 22.68 25.57 5.39
N PRO A 182 22.99 25.52 4.08
CA PRO A 182 22.78 24.32 3.29
C PRO A 182 23.71 23.18 3.72
N ARG A 183 23.19 21.95 3.80
CA ARG A 183 24.01 20.74 3.98
C ARG A 183 24.71 20.36 2.68
N ILE A 184 24.11 20.72 1.54
CA ILE A 184 24.60 20.42 0.20
C ILE A 184 25.27 21.68 -0.37
N THR A 185 26.52 21.56 -0.78
CA THR A 185 27.34 22.64 -1.34
C THR A 185 27.55 22.51 -2.85
N HIS A 186 27.16 21.38 -3.46
CA HIS A 186 27.30 21.17 -4.90
C HIS A 186 26.57 22.28 -5.70
N PRO A 187 27.25 22.98 -6.64
CA PRO A 187 26.73 24.21 -7.23
C PRO A 187 25.44 24.02 -8.05
N ASP A 188 25.29 22.85 -8.69
CA ASP A 188 24.16 22.54 -9.56
C ASP A 188 23.07 21.69 -8.89
N ALA A 189 23.15 21.47 -7.58
CA ALA A 189 22.18 20.67 -6.84
C ALA A 189 20.82 21.38 -6.75
N GLU A 190 19.77 20.68 -7.16
CA GLU A 190 18.39 21.18 -7.09
C GLU A 190 17.47 20.20 -6.36
N LEU A 191 16.62 20.75 -5.49
CA LEU A 191 15.52 20.04 -4.87
C LEU A 191 14.21 20.39 -5.57
N HIS A 192 13.43 19.37 -5.86
CA HIS A 192 12.06 19.46 -6.35
C HIS A 192 11.13 18.77 -5.34
N VAL A 193 10.14 19.50 -4.82
CA VAL A 193 9.13 18.96 -3.92
C VAL A 193 7.80 18.95 -4.64
N GLY A 194 7.08 17.84 -4.58
CA GLY A 194 5.77 17.67 -5.18
C GLY A 194 4.80 17.16 -4.14
N TYR A 195 3.64 17.79 -4.03
CA TYR A 195 2.49 17.23 -3.34
C TYR A 195 1.50 16.75 -4.40
N TYR A 196 1.18 15.47 -4.39
CA TYR A 196 0.19 14.86 -5.28
C TYR A 196 -0.98 14.35 -4.46
N SER A 197 -2.09 15.09 -4.52
CA SER A 197 -3.33 14.79 -3.80
C SER A 197 -4.50 15.43 -4.55
N PRO A 198 -4.76 14.97 -5.78
CA PRO A 198 -5.60 15.67 -6.73
C PRO A 198 -7.01 15.92 -6.21
N ASN A 199 -7.49 17.15 -6.41
CA ASN A 199 -8.86 17.51 -6.07
C ASN A 199 -9.85 16.91 -7.06
N PHE A 200 -10.60 15.90 -6.64
CA PHE A 200 -11.66 15.33 -7.47
C PHE A 200 -12.94 16.14 -7.29
N LYS A 201 -13.49 16.69 -8.37
CA LYS A 201 -14.91 17.06 -8.41
C LYS A 201 -15.75 15.79 -8.59
N LEU A 202 -15.73 14.95 -7.55
CA LEU A 202 -16.33 13.63 -7.52
C LEU A 202 -17.83 13.68 -7.83
N SER A 203 -18.51 14.77 -7.46
CA SER A 203 -19.96 14.93 -7.66
C SER A 203 -20.39 14.79 -9.12
N TRP A 204 -19.82 15.55 -10.07
CA TRP A 204 -20.27 15.47 -11.47
C TRP A 204 -19.95 14.12 -12.14
N LEU A 205 -18.79 13.53 -11.83
CA LEU A 205 -18.40 12.25 -12.40
C LEU A 205 -19.16 11.08 -11.77
N MET A 206 -19.35 11.08 -10.44
CA MET A 206 -20.24 10.13 -9.77
C MET A 206 -21.66 10.26 -10.30
N GLU A 207 -22.14 11.47 -10.57
CA GLU A 207 -23.45 11.65 -11.18
C GLU A 207 -23.57 10.90 -12.51
N LYS A 208 -22.56 10.99 -13.37
CA LYS A 208 -22.54 10.26 -14.65
C LYS A 208 -22.35 8.75 -14.47
N ILE A 209 -21.39 8.34 -13.63
CA ILE A 209 -21.11 6.92 -13.33
C ILE A 209 -22.37 6.27 -12.76
N LEU A 210 -23.00 6.88 -11.76
CA LEU A 210 -24.20 6.36 -11.13
C LEU A 210 -25.37 6.35 -12.11
N LYS A 211 -25.64 7.44 -12.85
CA LYS A 211 -26.71 7.44 -13.88
C LYS A 211 -26.52 6.35 -14.94
N LEU A 212 -25.29 5.95 -15.24
CA LEU A 212 -24.97 4.89 -16.19
C LEU A 212 -25.02 3.49 -15.55
N ALA A 213 -24.41 3.32 -14.38
CA ALA A 213 -24.38 2.06 -13.62
C ALA A 213 -25.79 1.64 -13.15
N VAL A 214 -26.61 2.61 -12.74
CA VAL A 214 -28.01 2.45 -12.37
C VAL A 214 -28.86 2.00 -13.55
N LYS A 215 -28.57 2.50 -14.76
CA LYS A 215 -29.28 2.16 -15.99
C LYS A 215 -28.82 0.84 -16.61
N ALA A 216 -27.76 0.21 -16.09
CA ALA A 216 -27.34 -1.11 -16.49
C ALA A 216 -28.31 -2.14 -15.88
N PRO A 217 -29.21 -2.78 -16.66
CA PRO A 217 -30.32 -3.59 -16.13
C PRO A 217 -29.86 -4.78 -15.28
N ALA A 218 -28.61 -5.20 -15.41
CA ALA A 218 -28.00 -6.29 -14.65
C ALA A 218 -27.49 -5.88 -13.26
N PHE A 219 -27.30 -4.59 -12.99
CA PHE A 219 -26.71 -4.11 -11.72
C PHE A 219 -27.74 -3.93 -10.62
N LEU A 220 -28.92 -3.40 -10.96
CA LEU A 220 -29.95 -2.99 -10.00
C LEU A 220 -31.30 -3.67 -10.26
N SER A 221 -31.33 -4.86 -10.88
CA SER A 221 -32.57 -5.58 -11.12
C SER A 221 -33.34 -5.78 -9.81
N GLY A 222 -34.50 -5.13 -9.66
CA GLY A 222 -35.33 -5.17 -8.47
C GLY A 222 -35.42 -3.86 -7.66
N TRP A 223 -34.69 -2.82 -8.05
CA TRP A 223 -34.74 -1.52 -7.36
C TRP A 223 -35.84 -0.61 -7.92
N LYS A 224 -36.50 0.16 -7.05
CA LYS A 224 -37.36 1.27 -7.47
C LYS A 224 -36.52 2.50 -7.81
N SER A 225 -36.95 3.27 -8.82
CA SER A 225 -36.31 4.53 -9.21
C SER A 225 -36.12 5.49 -8.03
N GLU A 226 -37.06 5.51 -7.08
CA GLU A 226 -37.00 6.37 -5.89
C GLU A 226 -35.85 6.00 -4.93
N GLN A 227 -35.50 4.71 -4.81
CA GLN A 227 -34.39 4.25 -3.96
C GLN A 227 -33.04 4.62 -4.60
N VAL A 228 -32.99 4.46 -5.92
CA VAL A 228 -31.87 4.89 -6.76
C VAL A 228 -31.66 6.40 -6.67
N ASP A 229 -32.72 7.19 -6.81
CA ASP A 229 -32.65 8.65 -6.78
C ASP A 229 -32.28 9.16 -5.38
N ALA A 230 -32.78 8.53 -4.32
CA ALA A 230 -32.39 8.87 -2.94
C ALA A 230 -30.92 8.50 -2.63
N MET A 231 -30.44 7.36 -3.13
CA MET A 231 -29.03 6.97 -3.05
C MET A 231 -28.17 7.99 -3.81
N PHE A 232 -28.56 8.32 -5.04
CA PHE A 232 -27.91 9.30 -5.89
C PHE A 232 -27.81 10.66 -5.21
N ASP A 233 -28.94 11.20 -4.75
CA ASP A 233 -29.00 12.48 -4.02
C ASP A 233 -28.14 12.48 -2.78
N THR A 234 -28.01 11.34 -2.10
CA THR A 234 -27.16 11.23 -0.91
C THR A 234 -25.69 11.20 -1.27
N ILE A 235 -25.27 10.35 -2.22
CA ILE A 235 -23.88 10.27 -2.70
C ILE A 235 -23.42 11.64 -3.22
N MET A 236 -24.29 12.38 -3.90
CA MET A 236 -24.01 13.72 -4.43
C MET A 236 -23.85 14.80 -3.34
N LYS A 237 -24.41 14.57 -2.15
CA LYS A 237 -24.31 15.48 -0.98
C LYS A 237 -23.12 15.15 -0.08
N VAL A 238 -22.45 14.02 -0.29
CA VAL A 238 -21.21 13.69 0.41
C VAL A 238 -20.10 14.62 -0.14
N PRO A 239 -19.50 15.53 0.66
CA PRO A 239 -18.33 16.29 0.24
C PRO A 239 -17.29 15.41 -0.44
N THR A 240 -16.72 15.93 -1.52
CA THR A 240 -15.64 15.30 -2.27
C THR A 240 -14.49 15.00 -1.32
N PHE A 241 -14.33 13.73 -0.93
CA PHE A 241 -13.11 13.30 -0.27
C PHE A 241 -11.99 13.35 -1.30
N SER A 242 -10.78 13.81 -0.91
CA SER A 242 -9.58 13.38 -1.64
C SER A 242 -9.59 11.87 -1.52
N ALA A 243 -9.94 11.16 -2.58
CA ALA A 243 -9.98 9.71 -2.54
C ALA A 243 -8.61 9.11 -2.89
N SER A 244 -7.68 9.95 -3.36
CA SER A 244 -6.35 9.51 -3.80
C SER A 244 -5.29 10.55 -3.50
N TRP A 245 -4.11 10.04 -3.19
CA TRP A 245 -2.85 10.74 -3.01
C TRP A 245 -1.72 9.76 -3.27
N ASN A 246 -0.48 10.25 -3.41
CA ASN A 246 0.67 9.35 -3.45
C ASN A 246 0.78 8.58 -2.14
N HIS A 247 0.66 7.27 -2.21
CA HIS A 247 0.86 6.37 -1.08
C HIS A 247 1.99 5.35 -1.33
N GLY A 248 2.64 5.39 -2.50
CA GLY A 248 3.93 4.73 -2.71
C GLY A 248 5.02 5.26 -1.77
N LYS A 249 5.81 4.34 -1.19
CA LYS A 249 6.98 4.64 -0.35
C LYS A 249 8.24 4.15 -1.04
N ILE A 250 8.97 5.07 -1.67
CA ILE A 250 10.07 4.74 -2.59
C ILE A 250 11.31 5.56 -2.25
N VAL A 251 12.48 4.91 -2.30
CA VAL A 251 13.78 5.56 -2.51
C VAL A 251 14.38 4.96 -3.77
N ALA A 252 14.71 5.77 -4.77
CA ALA A 252 15.30 5.28 -6.01
C ALA A 252 16.40 6.20 -6.53
N ILE A 253 17.51 5.62 -6.98
CA ILE A 253 18.75 6.33 -7.31
C ILE A 253 19.22 5.93 -8.70
N GLY A 254 19.32 6.93 -9.60
CA GLY A 254 19.87 6.81 -10.96
C GLY A 254 19.24 5.75 -11.87
N GLY A 255 18.05 5.24 -11.53
CA GLY A 255 17.39 4.11 -12.18
C GLY A 255 18.14 2.80 -12.02
N LYS A 256 19.03 2.70 -11.01
CA LYS A 256 19.87 1.53 -10.77
C LYS A 256 19.52 0.77 -9.49
N THR A 257 19.09 1.47 -8.46
CA THR A 257 18.71 0.85 -7.18
C THR A 257 17.47 1.51 -6.61
N VAL A 258 16.53 0.69 -6.16
CA VAL A 258 15.27 1.11 -5.55
C VAL A 258 15.01 0.35 -4.26
N MET A 259 14.35 1.01 -3.32
CA MET A 259 13.70 0.40 -2.17
C MET A 259 12.22 0.79 -2.16
N THR A 260 11.32 -0.19 -2.04
CA THR A 260 9.85 0.01 -2.04
C THR A 260 9.13 -0.97 -1.10
N GLY A 261 8.02 -0.56 -0.48
CA GLY A 261 7.37 -1.36 0.57
C GLY A 261 6.32 -0.57 1.37
N GLY A 262 6.04 -1.04 2.59
CA GLY A 262 5.01 -0.47 3.47
C GLY A 262 5.46 0.70 4.34
N ILE A 263 6.77 0.79 4.63
CA ILE A 263 7.33 1.75 5.59
C ILE A 263 7.19 3.19 5.10
N ASN A 264 6.45 4.02 5.85
CA ASN A 264 6.52 5.48 5.73
C ASN A 264 7.82 5.99 6.36
N TYR A 265 8.43 7.07 5.85
CA TYR A 265 9.65 7.65 6.41
C TYR A 265 9.35 8.59 7.57
N TRP A 266 8.60 8.07 8.55
CA TRP A 266 8.12 8.79 9.71
C TRP A 266 8.95 8.52 10.96
N HIS A 267 8.83 9.41 11.93
CA HIS A 267 9.51 9.30 13.23
C HIS A 267 9.11 8.02 14.02
N HIS A 268 7.97 7.39 13.70
CA HIS A 268 7.55 6.11 14.29
C HIS A 268 8.54 4.95 14.08
N TYR A 269 9.42 5.07 13.07
CA TYR A 269 10.41 4.05 12.72
C TYR A 269 11.83 4.41 13.18
N THR A 270 11.94 5.26 14.20
CA THR A 270 13.20 5.85 14.67
C THR A 270 13.48 5.52 16.13
N SER A 271 14.71 5.71 16.59
CA SER A 271 15.07 5.37 17.98
C SER A 271 14.43 6.29 19.02
N GLN A 272 13.91 7.44 18.58
CA GLN A 272 13.25 8.42 19.45
C GLN A 272 11.81 8.08 19.80
N ASN A 273 11.16 7.14 19.11
CA ASN A 273 9.81 6.69 19.48
C ASN A 273 9.88 5.39 20.31
N ASN A 274 9.79 5.53 21.63
CA ASN A 274 9.74 4.41 22.57
C ASN A 274 8.32 3.80 22.75
N SER A 275 7.30 4.33 22.06
CA SER A 275 5.89 4.02 22.36
C SER A 275 5.20 3.04 21.41
N GLN A 276 5.75 2.80 20.21
CA GLN A 276 5.14 1.92 19.21
C GLN A 276 6.18 1.00 18.59
N ASN A 277 5.87 -0.30 18.55
CA ASN A 277 6.73 -1.29 17.92
C ASN A 277 6.07 -1.84 16.65
N ILE A 278 6.33 -1.17 15.53
CA ILE A 278 5.69 -1.48 14.24
C ILE A 278 6.50 -2.55 13.50
N ILE A 279 5.84 -3.66 13.12
CA ILE A 279 6.36 -4.59 12.11
C ILE A 279 6.02 -4.04 10.73
N ASP A 280 7.03 -3.79 9.91
CA ASP A 280 6.85 -3.38 8.52
C ASP A 280 8.01 -3.88 7.63
N MET A 281 7.90 -3.75 6.31
CA MET A 281 8.83 -4.35 5.36
C MET A 281 9.04 -3.49 4.10
N GLN A 282 10.27 -3.51 3.62
CA GLN A 282 10.74 -2.87 2.40
C GLN A 282 11.59 -3.84 1.58
N ALA A 283 11.45 -3.79 0.26
CA ALA A 283 12.25 -4.57 -0.67
C ALA A 283 13.24 -3.69 -1.40
N MET A 284 14.52 -4.06 -1.33
CA MET A 284 15.60 -3.45 -2.10
C MET A 284 15.83 -4.23 -3.38
N VAL A 285 15.89 -3.55 -4.52
CA VAL A 285 16.18 -4.14 -5.83
C VAL A 285 17.22 -3.31 -6.55
N THR A 286 18.23 -3.97 -7.12
CA THR A 286 19.22 -3.34 -8.01
C THR A 286 19.05 -3.88 -9.42
N GLY A 287 18.73 -3.00 -10.36
CA GLY A 287 18.42 -3.34 -11.75
C GLY A 287 17.28 -2.50 -12.32
N ASP A 288 16.65 -3.00 -13.38
CA ASP A 288 15.62 -2.30 -14.15
C ASP A 288 14.38 -1.91 -13.32
N ALA A 289 14.12 -2.58 -12.19
CA ALA A 289 13.03 -2.19 -11.29
C ALA A 289 13.15 -0.76 -10.78
N ALA A 290 14.39 -0.25 -10.62
CA ALA A 290 14.61 1.13 -10.23
C ALA A 290 14.28 2.11 -11.36
N ALA A 291 14.60 1.76 -12.61
CA ALA A 291 14.19 2.54 -13.77
C ALA A 291 12.66 2.53 -13.94
N SER A 292 12.01 1.39 -13.70
CA SER A 292 10.53 1.28 -13.69
C SER A 292 9.90 2.20 -12.63
N ALA A 293 10.43 2.20 -11.41
CA ALA A 293 9.95 3.08 -10.35
C ALA A 293 10.14 4.57 -10.70
N GLN A 294 11.30 4.98 -11.22
CA GLN A 294 11.59 6.40 -11.52
C GLN A 294 10.97 6.90 -12.82
N GLY A 295 11.13 6.16 -13.93
CA GLY A 295 10.69 6.52 -15.27
C GLY A 295 9.24 6.13 -15.60
N GLY A 296 8.70 5.15 -14.88
CA GLY A 296 7.29 4.76 -14.92
C GLY A 296 6.50 5.50 -13.83
N TYR A 297 6.47 4.94 -12.62
CA TYR A 297 5.60 5.38 -11.52
C TYR A 297 5.84 6.85 -11.11
N LEU A 298 7.06 7.26 -10.77
CA LEU A 298 7.32 8.61 -10.26
C LEU A 298 7.22 9.68 -11.35
N ASP A 299 7.81 9.44 -12.53
CA ASP A 299 7.67 10.33 -13.67
C ASP A 299 6.20 10.53 -14.08
N TYR A 300 5.30 9.57 -13.82
CA TYR A 300 3.87 9.76 -14.04
C TYR A 300 3.31 10.93 -13.21
N PHE A 301 3.60 10.98 -11.92
CA PHE A 301 3.15 12.09 -11.07
C PHE A 301 3.87 13.39 -11.37
N TRP A 302 5.17 13.35 -11.67
CA TRP A 302 5.89 14.55 -12.07
C TRP A 302 5.40 15.11 -13.40
N LYS A 303 4.97 14.27 -14.35
CA LYS A 303 4.28 14.72 -15.58
C LYS A 303 2.97 15.41 -15.25
N TYR A 304 2.14 14.84 -14.36
CA TYR A 304 0.92 15.49 -13.91
C TYR A 304 1.20 16.86 -13.26
N LEU A 305 2.15 16.93 -12.33
CA LEU A 305 2.57 18.17 -11.66
C LEU A 305 3.22 19.18 -12.63
N ASN A 306 3.74 18.71 -13.77
CA ASN A 306 4.26 19.55 -14.85
C ASN A 306 3.23 20.03 -15.86
N SER A 307 2.09 19.35 -15.97
CA SER A 307 1.04 19.67 -16.94
C SER A 307 0.31 20.97 -16.58
N THR A 308 -0.27 21.63 -17.59
CA THR A 308 -1.27 22.71 -17.38
C THR A 308 -2.64 22.17 -16.98
N GLU A 309 -2.85 20.85 -17.12
CA GLU A 309 -4.11 20.18 -16.80
C GLU A 309 -4.38 20.19 -15.29
N ASN A 310 -3.34 20.32 -14.46
CA ASN A 310 -3.46 20.49 -13.02
C ASN A 310 -3.87 21.91 -12.58
N GLN A 311 -4.05 22.89 -13.49
CA GLN A 311 -4.32 24.27 -13.06
C GLN A 311 -5.64 24.43 -12.28
N THR A 312 -6.59 23.51 -12.46
CA THR A 312 -7.83 23.44 -11.68
C THR A 312 -7.70 22.60 -10.40
N ASP A 313 -6.61 21.84 -10.27
CA ASP A 313 -6.27 21.08 -9.09
C ASP A 313 -5.42 21.95 -8.16
N HIS A 314 -6.10 22.58 -7.21
CA HIS A 314 -5.42 23.44 -6.24
C HIS A 314 -4.75 22.65 -5.10
N ARG A 315 -4.92 21.33 -5.04
CA ARG A 315 -4.37 20.48 -3.98
C ARG A 315 -3.05 19.81 -4.34
N SER A 316 -2.80 19.62 -5.64
CA SER A 316 -1.49 19.15 -6.10
C SER A 316 -0.65 20.32 -6.56
N PHE A 317 0.61 20.37 -6.14
CA PHE A 317 1.53 21.42 -6.54
C PHE A 317 2.97 20.92 -6.52
N LYS A 318 3.85 21.70 -7.14
CA LYS A 318 5.29 21.48 -7.10
C LYS A 318 6.02 22.77 -6.77
N LYS A 319 7.17 22.63 -6.10
CA LYS A 319 8.14 23.70 -5.91
C LYS A 319 9.55 23.20 -6.17
N SER A 320 10.45 24.11 -6.50
CA SER A 320 11.87 23.80 -6.61
C SER A 320 12.73 24.86 -5.94
N VAL A 321 13.91 24.46 -5.47
CA VAL A 321 14.86 25.37 -4.85
C VAL A 321 16.29 24.88 -5.07
N PRO A 322 17.26 25.77 -5.36
CA PRO A 322 18.68 25.40 -5.35
C PRO A 322 19.11 25.01 -3.92
N LEU A 323 19.86 23.92 -3.79
CA LEU A 323 20.25 23.37 -2.49
C LEU A 323 21.49 24.02 -1.88
N ASN A 324 22.25 24.79 -2.66
CA ASN A 324 23.53 25.38 -2.26
C ASN A 324 23.43 26.82 -1.72
N LYS A 325 22.22 27.34 -1.51
CA LYS A 325 22.02 28.72 -1.09
C LYS A 325 21.87 28.84 0.43
N LYS A 326 22.72 29.67 1.03
CA LYS A 326 22.55 30.20 2.39
C LYS A 326 21.60 31.40 2.36
N VAL A 327 20.57 31.38 3.20
CA VAL A 327 19.57 32.45 3.28
C VAL A 327 19.05 32.61 4.71
N SER A 328 18.48 33.77 5.06
CA SER A 328 17.70 33.89 6.30
C SER A 328 16.52 32.92 6.30
N ILE A 329 16.10 32.49 7.49
CA ILE A 329 14.86 31.69 7.66
C ILE A 329 13.70 32.40 6.94
N ASP A 330 12.83 31.61 6.32
CA ASP A 330 11.70 32.03 5.48
C ASP A 330 12.03 32.69 4.13
N LYS A 331 13.31 32.94 3.81
CA LYS A 331 13.74 33.59 2.55
C LYS A 331 14.28 32.63 1.48
N LEU A 332 14.03 31.32 1.61
CA LEU A 332 14.42 30.37 0.56
C LEU A 332 13.68 30.68 -0.75
N PRO A 333 14.38 30.77 -1.89
CA PRO A 333 13.79 31.17 -3.16
C PRO A 333 13.09 29.99 -3.83
N TRP A 334 12.00 29.50 -3.21
CA TRP A 334 11.14 28.47 -3.79
C TRP A 334 10.51 28.98 -5.10
N ARG A 335 10.67 28.20 -6.17
CA ARG A 335 10.18 28.50 -7.54
C ARG A 335 9.05 27.55 -7.92
N TRP A 336 8.10 28.07 -8.69
CA TRP A 336 6.80 27.44 -8.98
C TRP A 336 6.59 27.08 -10.43
N ASP A 337 7.07 27.99 -11.27
CA ASP A 337 7.01 27.97 -12.71
C ASP A 337 8.01 26.98 -13.31
N LYS A 338 9.08 26.65 -12.57
CA LYS A 338 10.11 25.73 -13.04
C LYS A 338 9.57 24.30 -13.18
N PRO A 339 9.56 23.71 -14.39
CA PRO A 339 9.23 22.30 -14.57
C PRO A 339 10.23 21.39 -13.85
N VAL A 340 9.74 20.29 -13.29
CA VAL A 340 10.57 19.28 -12.64
C VAL A 340 11.22 18.42 -13.72
N PRO A 341 12.56 18.21 -13.71
CA PRO A 341 13.20 17.27 -14.61
C PRO A 341 12.61 15.87 -14.47
N LEU A 342 12.33 15.24 -15.61
CA LEU A 342 11.87 13.86 -15.67
C LEU A 342 13.09 12.95 -15.84
N PHE A 343 13.07 11.76 -15.23
CA PHE A 343 14.17 10.81 -15.30
C PHE A 343 14.39 10.31 -16.73
N LYS A 344 13.30 10.08 -17.49
CA LYS A 344 13.31 9.68 -18.91
C LYS A 344 14.34 8.58 -19.25
N SER A 345 14.22 7.42 -18.60
CA SER A 345 14.74 6.17 -19.17
C SER A 345 13.66 5.09 -19.15
N LEU A 346 13.01 4.94 -20.31
CA LEU A 346 12.40 3.68 -20.74
C LEU A 346 12.94 3.37 -22.14
N THR A 347 14.26 3.18 -22.27
CA THR A 347 14.76 2.25 -23.31
C THR A 347 14.08 0.93 -22.99
N LYS A 348 13.11 0.54 -23.83
CA LYS A 348 12.24 -0.65 -23.72
C LYS A 348 12.80 -1.66 -22.72
N LEU A 349 12.18 -1.78 -21.53
CA LEU A 349 12.43 -2.87 -20.60
C LEU A 349 12.59 -4.14 -21.43
N ALA A 350 13.79 -4.72 -21.41
CA ALA A 350 14.17 -5.70 -22.42
C ALA A 350 13.17 -6.87 -22.40
N PRO A 351 12.67 -7.32 -23.56
CA PRO A 351 11.74 -8.44 -23.61
C PRO A 351 12.45 -9.70 -23.15
N GLN A 352 12.04 -10.19 -21.97
CA GLN A 352 12.39 -11.49 -21.36
C GLN A 352 13.89 -11.70 -21.03
N PRO A 353 14.19 -12.45 -19.95
CA PRO A 353 15.57 -12.83 -19.62
C PRO A 353 16.12 -13.75 -20.72
N SER A 354 16.91 -13.19 -21.63
CA SER A 354 17.73 -13.99 -22.57
C SER A 354 19.03 -14.48 -21.94
N THR A 355 19.36 -13.98 -20.74
CA THR A 355 20.55 -14.37 -19.97
C THR A 355 20.18 -15.08 -18.66
N PRO A 356 20.74 -16.26 -18.37
CA PRO A 356 20.48 -17.02 -17.13
C PRO A 356 20.83 -16.31 -15.81
N THR A 357 21.46 -15.13 -15.87
CA THR A 357 22.06 -14.43 -14.72
C THR A 357 21.18 -13.30 -14.15
N THR A 358 20.03 -13.00 -14.75
CA THR A 358 19.15 -11.90 -14.31
C THR A 358 17.99 -12.42 -13.48
N ILE A 359 17.68 -11.73 -12.38
CA ILE A 359 16.55 -12.00 -11.49
C ILE A 359 15.33 -11.21 -12.00
N PRO A 360 14.30 -11.88 -12.54
CA PRO A 360 13.15 -11.18 -13.07
C PRO A 360 12.25 -10.71 -11.92
N VAL A 361 11.75 -9.49 -12.01
CA VAL A 361 10.80 -8.91 -11.05
C VAL A 361 9.69 -8.24 -11.83
N LEU A 362 8.45 -8.44 -11.43
CA LEU A 362 7.33 -7.70 -11.97
C LEU A 362 7.05 -6.48 -11.08
N SER A 363 7.39 -5.29 -11.57
CA SER A 363 6.96 -4.04 -10.97
C SER A 363 5.47 -3.85 -11.26
N VAL A 364 4.70 -3.49 -10.24
CA VAL A 364 3.27 -3.19 -10.34
C VAL A 364 2.92 -1.92 -9.57
N ALA A 365 1.87 -1.24 -9.99
CA ALA A 365 1.37 -0.06 -9.33
C ALA A 365 -0.16 0.00 -9.37
N ARG A 366 -0.69 0.87 -8.52
CA ARG A 366 -1.99 1.51 -8.66
C ARG A 366 -1.71 2.96 -9.02
N VAL A 367 -2.20 3.40 -10.17
CA VAL A 367 -2.11 4.78 -10.62
C VAL A 367 -3.48 5.23 -11.09
N GLY A 368 -3.87 6.49 -10.84
CA GLY A 368 -5.03 7.08 -11.48
C GLY A 368 -4.85 7.15 -12.98
N ASP A 369 -5.94 7.25 -13.73
CA ASP A 369 -5.89 7.60 -15.15
C ASP A 369 -6.34 9.05 -15.35
N TRP A 370 -5.37 9.98 -15.38
CA TRP A 370 -5.62 11.39 -15.68
C TRP A 370 -5.44 11.75 -17.15
N SER A 371 -5.08 10.80 -18.02
CA SER A 371 -4.84 11.06 -19.46
C SER A 371 -5.98 10.57 -20.37
N GLY A 372 -7.10 10.14 -19.79
CA GLY A 372 -8.34 9.83 -20.52
C GLY A 372 -9.05 11.08 -21.07
N ARG A 373 -10.10 10.88 -21.89
CA ARG A 373 -10.90 11.95 -22.54
C ARG A 373 -11.54 12.96 -21.55
N TYR A 374 -11.54 12.63 -20.26
CA TYR A 374 -12.02 13.44 -19.15
C TYR A 374 -10.90 13.72 -18.14
N VAL A 375 -9.78 14.25 -18.67
CA VAL A 375 -8.51 14.58 -18.00
C VAL A 375 -8.62 15.13 -16.57
N SER A 376 -9.73 15.79 -16.22
CA SER A 376 -9.95 16.40 -14.91
C SER A 376 -10.64 15.51 -13.85
N ALA A 377 -10.91 14.22 -14.09
CA ALA A 377 -11.91 13.49 -13.29
C ALA A 377 -11.47 12.19 -12.57
N TYR A 378 -10.29 11.62 -12.82
CA TYR A 378 -9.85 10.36 -12.17
C TYR A 378 -10.90 9.24 -12.17
N PRO A 379 -11.46 8.92 -13.35
CA PRO A 379 -12.58 8.01 -13.51
C PRO A 379 -12.36 6.61 -12.95
N VAL A 380 -11.13 6.09 -12.99
CA VAL A 380 -10.85 4.75 -12.47
C VAL A 380 -11.16 4.70 -10.96
N GLN A 381 -10.53 5.53 -10.13
CA GLN A 381 -10.79 5.59 -8.67
C GLN A 381 -12.25 5.80 -8.28
N ALA A 382 -12.94 6.71 -8.98
CA ALA A 382 -14.34 6.97 -8.69
C ALA A 382 -15.22 5.75 -8.98
N VAL A 383 -14.92 5.02 -10.06
CA VAL A 383 -15.67 3.82 -10.44
C VAL A 383 -15.48 2.72 -9.38
N ASP A 384 -14.26 2.48 -8.85
CA ASP A 384 -14.10 1.48 -7.78
C ASP A 384 -14.71 1.90 -6.46
N ALA A 385 -14.59 3.18 -6.10
CA ALA A 385 -15.23 3.65 -4.87
C ALA A 385 -16.74 3.41 -4.89
N VAL A 386 -17.37 3.68 -6.04
CA VAL A 386 -18.79 3.36 -6.26
C VAL A 386 -19.04 1.85 -6.28
N ARG A 387 -18.20 1.06 -6.96
CA ARG A 387 -18.28 -0.41 -6.98
C ARG A 387 -18.31 -0.95 -5.56
N ASP A 388 -17.33 -0.60 -4.74
CA ASP A 388 -17.17 -1.14 -3.39
C ASP A 388 -18.33 -0.77 -2.49
N ILE A 389 -18.83 0.47 -2.58
CA ILE A 389 -20.04 0.89 -1.86
C ILE A 389 -21.24 0.02 -2.26
N VAL A 390 -21.49 -0.16 -3.56
CA VAL A 390 -22.65 -0.92 -4.03
C VAL A 390 -22.52 -2.40 -3.69
N VAL A 391 -21.34 -2.99 -3.88
CA VAL A 391 -21.10 -4.40 -3.54
C VAL A 391 -21.35 -4.62 -2.05
N ASN A 392 -20.71 -3.82 -1.19
CA ASN A 392 -20.85 -3.97 0.26
C ASN A 392 -22.28 -3.72 0.75
N TRP A 393 -23.00 -2.81 0.11
CA TRP A 393 -24.39 -2.54 0.46
C TRP A 393 -25.36 -3.65 0.06
N GLU A 394 -25.12 -4.31 -1.08
CA GLU A 394 -26.03 -5.34 -1.60
C GLU A 394 -25.76 -6.74 -1.01
N VAL A 395 -24.53 -7.05 -0.57
CA VAL A 395 -24.20 -8.37 0.01
C VAL A 395 -25.18 -8.80 1.12
N PRO A 396 -25.54 -7.95 2.11
CA PRO A 396 -26.54 -8.28 3.13
C PRO A 396 -27.86 -8.81 2.57
N SER A 397 -28.33 -8.30 1.41
CA SER A 397 -29.56 -8.76 0.75
C SER A 397 -29.45 -10.19 0.25
N PHE A 398 -28.31 -10.55 -0.36
CA PHE A 398 -28.06 -11.93 -0.79
C PHE A 398 -27.93 -12.88 0.40
N THR A 399 -27.26 -12.46 1.47
CA THR A 399 -27.10 -13.31 2.67
C THR A 399 -28.42 -13.52 3.40
N ALA A 400 -29.24 -12.47 3.54
CA ALA A 400 -30.55 -12.55 4.19
C ALA A 400 -31.54 -13.46 3.45
N THR A 401 -31.40 -13.56 2.12
CA THR A 401 -32.25 -14.42 1.28
C THR A 401 -31.62 -15.80 1.00
N SER A 402 -30.44 -16.08 1.56
CA SER A 402 -29.66 -17.28 1.27
C SER A 402 -29.35 -17.49 -0.23
N ASN A 403 -29.37 -16.42 -1.04
CA ASN A 403 -29.06 -16.46 -2.46
C ASN A 403 -27.54 -16.37 -2.70
N PHE A 404 -26.81 -17.37 -2.21
CA PHE A 404 -25.35 -17.34 -2.19
C PHE A 404 -24.69 -17.45 -3.57
N SER A 405 -25.28 -18.19 -4.50
CA SER A 405 -24.74 -18.23 -5.87
C SER A 405 -24.97 -16.91 -6.60
N GLY A 406 -26.11 -16.25 -6.35
CA GLY A 406 -26.33 -14.89 -6.82
C GLY A 406 -25.29 -13.91 -6.29
N LEU A 407 -24.90 -14.04 -5.01
CA LEU A 407 -23.81 -13.26 -4.41
C LEU A 407 -22.48 -13.48 -5.15
N VAL A 408 -22.08 -14.73 -5.37
CA VAL A 408 -20.83 -15.06 -6.08
C VAL A 408 -20.84 -14.48 -7.49
N ASP A 409 -21.94 -14.67 -8.22
CA ASP A 409 -22.07 -14.15 -9.59
C ASP A 409 -22.06 -12.61 -9.60
N PHE A 410 -22.65 -11.97 -8.60
CA PHE A 410 -22.64 -10.52 -8.45
C PHE A 410 -21.23 -9.99 -8.22
N VAL A 411 -20.49 -10.56 -7.24
CA VAL A 411 -19.10 -10.18 -6.94
C VAL A 411 -18.18 -10.41 -8.14
N ARG A 412 -18.32 -11.55 -8.86
CA ARG A 412 -17.51 -11.82 -10.07
C ARG A 412 -17.78 -10.83 -11.20
N ARG A 413 -19.03 -10.38 -11.37
CA ARG A 413 -19.36 -9.40 -12.42
C ARG A 413 -18.86 -8.00 -12.08
N SER A 414 -18.67 -7.69 -10.79
CA SER A 414 -18.14 -6.42 -10.33
C SER A 414 -16.61 -6.39 -10.25
N SER A 415 -15.90 -7.53 -10.24
CA SER A 415 -14.45 -7.58 -10.06
C SER A 415 -13.64 -7.03 -11.25
N ASP A 416 -12.41 -6.62 -10.95
CA ASP A 416 -11.46 -6.00 -11.89
C ASP A 416 -11.08 -6.90 -13.07
N ASP A 417 -11.15 -8.22 -12.88
CA ASP A 417 -10.72 -9.23 -13.85
C ASP A 417 -11.87 -9.86 -14.66
N GLY A 418 -13.13 -9.57 -14.30
CA GLY A 418 -14.29 -10.33 -14.77
C GLY A 418 -14.83 -9.99 -16.15
N GLY A 419 -14.24 -9.01 -16.86
CA GLY A 419 -14.80 -8.51 -18.14
C GLY A 419 -16.26 -8.04 -18.05
N GLY A 420 -16.75 -7.84 -16.82
CA GLY A 420 -18.16 -7.65 -16.50
C GLY A 420 -18.57 -6.19 -16.52
N ILE A 421 -19.36 -5.79 -15.52
CA ILE A 421 -19.95 -4.45 -15.49
C ILE A 421 -18.90 -3.37 -15.28
N LEU A 422 -17.88 -3.66 -14.46
CA LEU A 422 -16.79 -2.74 -14.18
C LEU A 422 -15.97 -2.45 -15.44
N SER A 423 -15.60 -3.48 -16.19
CA SER A 423 -14.91 -3.32 -17.47
C SER A 423 -15.71 -2.47 -18.46
N SER A 424 -17.05 -2.64 -18.47
CA SER A 424 -17.93 -1.84 -19.31
C SER A 424 -17.98 -0.37 -18.88
N LEU A 425 -18.03 -0.10 -17.57
CA LEU A 425 -17.96 1.27 -17.04
C LEU A 425 -16.60 1.92 -17.34
N LEU A 426 -15.49 1.22 -17.09
CA LEU A 426 -14.14 1.73 -17.38
C LEU A 426 -13.96 2.04 -18.87
N LYS A 427 -14.48 1.20 -19.78
CA LYS A 427 -14.49 1.49 -21.22
C LYS A 427 -15.26 2.76 -21.58
N LEU A 428 -16.41 3.02 -20.95
CA LEU A 428 -17.18 4.25 -21.16
C LEU A 428 -16.38 5.51 -20.81
N PHE A 429 -15.50 5.42 -19.82
CA PHE A 429 -14.62 6.53 -19.42
C PHE A 429 -13.24 6.51 -20.12
N ASN A 430 -13.02 5.58 -21.05
CA ASN A 430 -11.74 5.37 -21.72
C ASN A 430 -10.59 5.13 -20.73
N CYS A 431 -10.86 4.35 -19.69
CA CYS A 431 -9.89 3.88 -18.70
C CYS A 431 -9.51 2.43 -18.98
N SER A 432 -8.30 2.06 -18.59
CA SER A 432 -7.91 0.65 -18.51
C SER A 432 -7.90 0.16 -17.07
N PRO A 433 -8.41 -1.06 -16.78
CA PRO A 433 -8.19 -1.73 -15.50
C PRO A 433 -6.70 -1.94 -15.17
N ALA A 434 -5.80 -1.89 -16.17
CA ALA A 434 -4.37 -2.00 -15.97
C ALA A 434 -3.76 -0.83 -15.17
N ALA A 435 -4.51 0.26 -14.98
CA ALA A 435 -4.18 1.32 -14.03
C ALA A 435 -4.09 0.79 -12.57
N TRP A 436 -4.82 -0.29 -12.26
CA TRP A 436 -4.75 -1.06 -11.02
C TRP A 436 -4.10 -2.44 -11.18
N ALA A 437 -3.01 -2.46 -11.93
CA ALA A 437 -2.18 -3.64 -12.12
C ALA A 437 -1.86 -4.40 -10.82
N SER A 438 -1.57 -3.69 -9.72
CA SER A 438 -1.26 -4.31 -8.43
C SER A 438 -2.43 -5.13 -7.87
N ASP A 439 -3.68 -4.65 -8.00
CA ASP A 439 -4.85 -5.41 -7.52
C ASP A 439 -5.10 -6.65 -8.35
N THR A 440 -5.12 -6.48 -9.67
CA THR A 440 -5.28 -7.57 -10.64
C THR A 440 -4.21 -8.64 -10.41
N ALA A 441 -2.96 -8.24 -10.17
CA ALA A 441 -1.86 -9.16 -9.88
C ALA A 441 -2.12 -9.99 -8.63
N ARG A 442 -2.52 -9.33 -7.53
CA ARG A 442 -2.82 -9.96 -6.25
C ARG A 442 -3.95 -10.96 -6.35
N ILE A 443 -5.09 -10.54 -6.89
CA ILE A 443 -6.26 -11.42 -6.99
C ILE A 443 -5.94 -12.62 -7.89
N TRP A 444 -5.25 -12.39 -9.02
CA TRP A 444 -4.84 -13.48 -9.89
C TRP A 444 -3.87 -14.46 -9.19
N ALA A 445 -2.86 -13.95 -8.49
CA ALA A 445 -1.88 -14.80 -7.79
C ALA A 445 -2.56 -15.69 -6.75
N ILE A 446 -3.46 -15.11 -5.95
CA ILE A 446 -4.23 -15.85 -4.92
C ILE A 446 -5.10 -16.91 -5.57
N ARG A 447 -5.92 -16.58 -6.57
CA ARG A 447 -6.80 -17.57 -7.25
C ARG A 447 -6.02 -18.75 -7.84
N ASN A 448 -4.78 -18.53 -8.23
CA ASN A 448 -3.94 -19.54 -8.86
C ASN A 448 -3.06 -20.33 -7.87
N ALA A 449 -3.07 -20.00 -6.57
CA ALA A 449 -2.36 -20.73 -5.53
C ALA A 449 -2.74 -22.21 -5.54
N LYS A 450 -1.74 -23.10 -5.45
CA LYS A 450 -1.94 -24.56 -5.47
C LYS A 450 -1.90 -25.19 -4.09
N ARG A 451 -1.24 -24.55 -3.15
CA ARG A 451 -0.97 -25.07 -1.82
C ARG A 451 -1.28 -24.04 -0.75
N SER A 452 -0.77 -22.82 -0.86
CA SER A 452 -0.84 -21.86 0.24
C SER A 452 -0.83 -20.40 -0.19
N VAL A 453 -1.42 -19.57 0.66
CA VAL A 453 -1.34 -18.11 0.59
C VAL A 453 -0.98 -17.61 1.98
N TYR A 454 0.08 -16.83 2.07
CA TYR A 454 0.53 -16.17 3.30
C TYR A 454 0.40 -14.67 3.10
N ALA A 455 -0.44 -14.00 3.89
CA ALA A 455 -0.66 -12.58 3.79
C ALA A 455 -0.36 -11.90 5.13
N SER A 456 0.33 -10.76 5.08
CA SER A 456 0.53 -9.91 6.24
C SER A 456 0.19 -8.47 5.90
N GLY A 457 -0.76 -7.91 6.66
CA GLY A 457 -1.44 -6.64 6.38
C GLY A 457 -1.72 -5.85 7.64
N GLN A 458 -1.82 -4.53 7.54
CA GLN A 458 -2.36 -3.71 8.64
C GLN A 458 -3.82 -4.08 8.93
N MET A 459 -4.66 -4.03 7.90
CA MET A 459 -6.08 -4.35 7.98
C MET A 459 -6.54 -5.12 6.74
N ILE A 460 -7.69 -5.77 6.87
CA ILE A 460 -8.40 -6.37 5.73
C ILE A 460 -9.64 -5.56 5.33
N VAL A 461 -10.14 -4.66 6.18
CA VAL A 461 -11.34 -3.86 5.90
C VAL A 461 -11.01 -2.38 5.75
N GLY A 462 -11.68 -1.71 4.80
CA GLY A 462 -11.57 -0.26 4.61
C GLY A 462 -12.41 0.47 5.65
N SER A 463 -11.74 1.13 6.59
CA SER A 463 -12.36 1.89 7.70
C SER A 463 -12.14 3.40 7.60
N LEU A 464 -11.22 3.86 6.74
CA LEU A 464 -10.74 5.24 6.66
C LEU A 464 -11.89 6.26 6.48
N GLN A 465 -12.96 5.88 5.80
CA GLN A 465 -14.10 6.76 5.55
C GLN A 465 -15.15 6.74 6.67
N ARG A 466 -15.16 5.71 7.54
CA ARG A 466 -16.21 5.50 8.55
C ARG A 466 -16.24 6.58 9.63
N GLY A 467 -15.12 7.26 9.88
CA GLY A 467 -15.07 8.41 10.79
C GLY A 467 -15.68 9.70 10.20
N ALA A 468 -15.85 9.78 8.88
CA ALA A 468 -16.35 10.98 8.23
C ALA A 468 -17.88 11.09 8.34
N ALA A 469 -18.36 12.23 8.87
CA ALA A 469 -19.78 12.49 9.05
C ALA A 469 -20.60 12.28 7.77
N ALA A 470 -20.05 12.70 6.62
CA ALA A 470 -20.70 12.56 5.33
C ALA A 470 -20.83 11.11 4.86
N TYR A 471 -19.79 10.29 5.08
CA TYR A 471 -19.84 8.86 4.77
C TYR A 471 -20.86 8.14 5.68
N MET A 472 -20.92 8.49 6.97
CA MET A 472 -21.93 7.92 7.87
C MET A 472 -23.35 8.36 7.52
N ALA A 473 -23.54 9.58 7.00
CA ALA A 473 -24.82 10.02 6.45
C ALA A 473 -25.23 9.18 5.23
N LEU A 474 -24.28 8.84 4.34
CA LEU A 474 -24.49 7.93 3.23
C LEU A 474 -24.93 6.54 3.70
N VAL A 475 -24.18 5.91 4.61
CA VAL A 475 -24.53 4.59 5.17
C VAL A 475 -25.94 4.62 5.78
N LYS A 476 -26.27 5.67 6.54
CA LYS A 476 -27.61 5.83 7.13
C LYS A 476 -28.71 5.93 6.07
N ALA A 477 -28.48 6.68 5.00
CA ALA A 477 -29.45 6.83 3.91
C ALA A 477 -29.64 5.53 3.13
N MET A 478 -28.54 4.85 2.81
CA MET A 478 -28.56 3.57 2.10
C MET A 478 -29.27 2.47 2.92
N ASN A 479 -29.19 2.53 4.26
CA ASN A 479 -29.90 1.61 5.14
C ASN A 479 -31.35 2.00 5.46
N LYS A 480 -31.82 3.15 4.96
CA LYS A 480 -33.15 3.68 5.31
C LYS A 480 -34.25 2.76 4.80
N GLY A 481 -35.11 2.29 5.70
CA GLY A 481 -36.25 1.42 5.38
C GLY A 481 -35.88 -0.04 5.12
N LEU A 482 -34.59 -0.41 5.20
CA LEU A 482 -34.18 -1.81 5.12
C LEU A 482 -34.37 -2.51 6.48
N PRO A 483 -34.79 -3.79 6.49
CA PRO A 483 -34.81 -4.59 7.70
C PRO A 483 -33.38 -4.87 8.20
N ALA A 484 -33.22 -5.22 9.48
CA ALA A 484 -31.92 -5.22 10.17
C ALA A 484 -30.88 -6.14 9.49
N GLU A 485 -31.31 -7.31 9.03
CA GLU A 485 -30.51 -8.33 8.36
C GLU A 485 -30.03 -7.94 6.96
N LYS A 486 -30.62 -6.89 6.35
CA LYS A 486 -30.22 -6.34 5.05
C LYS A 486 -29.43 -5.04 5.16
N LYS A 487 -29.14 -4.56 6.38
CA LYS A 487 -28.39 -3.32 6.56
C LYS A 487 -26.91 -3.54 6.35
N TRP A 488 -26.29 -2.62 5.63
CA TRP A 488 -24.84 -2.52 5.54
C TRP A 488 -24.24 -2.00 6.86
N ASP A 489 -23.15 -2.61 7.31
CA ASP A 489 -22.40 -2.23 8.52
C ASP A 489 -21.56 -0.94 8.37
N GLY A 490 -21.51 -0.39 7.14
CA GLY A 490 -20.74 0.78 6.79
C GLY A 490 -19.25 0.50 6.57
N TYR A 491 -18.82 -0.75 6.56
CA TYR A 491 -17.44 -1.14 6.26
C TYR A 491 -17.26 -1.50 4.78
N LEU A 492 -16.11 -1.18 4.21
CA LEU A 492 -15.73 -1.61 2.87
C LEU A 492 -14.91 -2.90 2.96
N TRP A 493 -15.58 -4.03 2.77
CA TRP A 493 -14.95 -5.34 2.65
C TRP A 493 -14.44 -5.55 1.22
N PRO A 494 -13.22 -6.11 1.03
CA PRO A 494 -12.66 -6.41 -0.28
C PRO A 494 -13.24 -7.72 -0.82
N TYR A 495 -14.49 -7.70 -1.29
CA TYR A 495 -15.21 -8.92 -1.68
C TYR A 495 -14.53 -9.72 -2.79
N ASP A 496 -13.76 -9.07 -3.65
CA ASP A 496 -12.90 -9.63 -4.68
C ASP A 496 -11.86 -10.58 -4.08
N LEU A 497 -11.18 -10.10 -3.04
CA LEU A 497 -10.20 -10.84 -2.25
C LEU A 497 -10.87 -11.95 -1.44
N LEU A 498 -11.99 -11.65 -0.79
CA LEU A 498 -12.74 -12.66 -0.01
C LEU A 498 -13.29 -13.78 -0.90
N LEU A 499 -13.70 -13.47 -2.13
CA LEU A 499 -14.10 -14.46 -3.12
C LEU A 499 -12.91 -15.30 -3.58
N ALA A 500 -11.75 -14.69 -3.83
CA ALA A 500 -10.54 -15.44 -4.16
C ALA A 500 -10.16 -16.42 -3.02
N PHE A 501 -10.35 -16.02 -1.76
CA PHE A 501 -10.20 -16.93 -0.62
C PHE A 501 -11.23 -18.06 -0.62
N ALA A 502 -12.50 -17.76 -0.86
CA ALA A 502 -13.55 -18.78 -0.94
C ALA A 502 -13.30 -19.81 -2.07
N GLU A 503 -12.82 -19.35 -3.23
CA GLU A 503 -12.42 -20.21 -4.35
C GLU A 503 -11.27 -21.15 -3.97
N LEU A 504 -10.28 -20.65 -3.22
CA LEU A 504 -9.19 -21.48 -2.70
C LEU A 504 -9.66 -22.48 -1.64
N VAL A 505 -10.60 -22.13 -0.76
CA VAL A 505 -11.19 -23.07 0.21
C VAL A 505 -11.82 -24.27 -0.51
N ILE A 506 -12.59 -24.02 -1.58
CA ILE A 506 -13.19 -25.08 -2.41
C ILE A 506 -12.10 -25.89 -3.12
N LYS A 507 -11.07 -25.23 -3.66
CA LYS A 507 -9.96 -25.89 -4.35
C LYS A 507 -9.15 -26.81 -3.42
N PHE A 508 -8.80 -26.35 -2.22
CA PHE A 508 -8.00 -27.12 -1.26
C PHE A 508 -8.78 -28.30 -0.70
N ARG A 509 -10.09 -28.17 -0.47
CA ARG A 509 -10.97 -29.31 -0.15
C ARG A 509 -10.83 -30.45 -1.16
N GLY A 510 -10.76 -30.13 -2.45
CA GLY A 510 -10.68 -31.12 -3.52
C GLY A 510 -9.27 -31.69 -3.76
N THR A 511 -8.25 -31.21 -3.05
CA THR A 511 -6.85 -31.57 -3.31
C THR A 511 -6.34 -32.57 -2.26
N SER A 512 -6.02 -33.79 -2.69
CA SER A 512 -5.47 -34.83 -1.82
C SER A 512 -4.06 -34.50 -1.32
N GLY A 513 -3.76 -34.84 -0.07
CA GLY A 513 -2.41 -34.73 0.51
C GLY A 513 -2.02 -33.35 1.03
N LEU A 514 -2.94 -32.37 1.00
CA LEU A 514 -2.72 -31.08 1.65
C LEU A 514 -3.00 -31.17 3.16
N ASP A 515 -2.04 -30.72 3.96
CA ASP A 515 -2.16 -30.57 5.41
C ASP A 515 -2.10 -29.09 5.78
N PRO A 516 -3.15 -28.52 6.42
CA PRO A 516 -3.13 -27.12 6.82
C PRO A 516 -2.21 -26.82 8.02
N ALA A 517 -1.75 -27.84 8.75
CA ALA A 517 -1.00 -27.69 10.00
C ALA A 517 0.36 -26.97 9.83
N GLY A 518 0.75 -26.23 10.88
CA GLY A 518 2.03 -25.52 10.94
C GLY A 518 2.04 -24.15 10.23
N SER A 519 3.16 -23.42 10.33
CA SER A 519 3.34 -22.09 9.73
C SER A 519 3.38 -22.12 8.19
N GLU A 520 3.86 -23.22 7.62
CA GLU A 520 4.04 -23.43 6.17
C GLU A 520 3.12 -24.53 5.61
N GLY A 521 2.12 -24.92 6.40
CA GLY A 521 1.06 -25.82 5.95
C GLY A 521 0.27 -25.23 4.78
N ALA A 522 -0.50 -26.06 4.10
CA ALA A 522 -1.43 -25.62 3.08
C ALA A 522 -2.52 -24.68 3.65
N GLY A 523 -3.24 -23.99 2.77
CA GLY A 523 -4.30 -23.06 3.18
C GLY A 523 -3.91 -21.59 3.11
N ILE A 524 -4.84 -20.76 3.54
CA ILE A 524 -4.77 -19.30 3.53
C ILE A 524 -4.46 -18.87 4.96
N LYS A 525 -3.34 -18.18 5.15
CA LYS A 525 -2.83 -17.75 6.44
C LYS A 525 -2.61 -16.25 6.42
N ILE A 526 -3.26 -15.54 7.34
CA ILE A 526 -3.27 -14.08 7.36
C ILE A 526 -2.83 -13.59 8.75
N VAL A 527 -1.93 -12.62 8.80
CA VAL A 527 -1.59 -11.87 10.02
C VAL A 527 -2.03 -10.41 9.85
N LEU A 528 -2.81 -9.90 10.80
CA LEU A 528 -3.38 -8.54 10.80
C LEU A 528 -3.02 -7.74 12.05
N GLY A 529 -3.26 -6.42 12.03
CA GLY A 529 -3.14 -5.57 13.22
C GLY A 529 -4.12 -5.91 14.33
N ASN A 530 -3.86 -5.38 15.53
CA ASN A 530 -4.73 -5.57 16.69
C ASN A 530 -6.14 -5.05 16.47
N THR A 531 -7.09 -5.52 17.28
CA THR A 531 -8.49 -5.04 17.25
C THR A 531 -8.75 -3.76 18.06
N SER A 532 -7.71 -3.15 18.66
CA SER A 532 -7.87 -2.07 19.64
C SER A 532 -8.42 -0.75 19.08
N GLY A 533 -8.60 -0.64 17.76
CA GLY A 533 -9.07 0.57 17.09
C GLY A 533 -8.02 1.68 16.98
N SER A 534 -6.75 1.36 17.24
CA SER A 534 -5.62 2.26 16.91
C SER A 534 -5.52 2.51 15.41
N GLU A 535 -4.82 3.58 15.02
CA GLU A 535 -4.57 3.91 13.60
C GLU A 535 -3.86 2.78 12.82
N TRP A 536 -3.16 1.88 13.53
CA TRP A 536 -2.44 0.72 12.99
C TRP A 536 -3.20 -0.61 13.16
N GLY A 537 -4.43 -0.58 13.69
CA GLY A 537 -5.23 -1.74 14.03
C GLY A 537 -6.35 -2.04 13.04
N ASP A 538 -6.79 -3.29 13.00
CA ASP A 538 -7.97 -3.73 12.26
C ASP A 538 -9.10 -4.05 13.24
N SER A 539 -10.12 -3.19 13.23
CA SER A 539 -11.26 -3.26 14.16
C SER A 539 -12.16 -4.50 14.01
N ARG A 540 -11.90 -5.41 13.06
CA ARG A 540 -12.74 -6.58 12.79
C ARG A 540 -12.21 -7.82 13.50
N THR A 541 -13.08 -8.74 13.85
CA THR A 541 -12.71 -10.03 14.45
C THR A 541 -12.44 -11.08 13.38
N VAL A 542 -11.83 -12.21 13.76
CA VAL A 542 -11.75 -13.39 12.87
C VAL A 542 -13.14 -13.87 12.47
N ALA A 543 -14.09 -13.85 13.41
CA ALA A 543 -15.49 -14.19 13.15
C ALA A 543 -16.16 -13.27 12.13
N ASP A 544 -15.84 -11.97 12.16
CA ASP A 544 -16.33 -11.04 11.14
C ASP A 544 -15.81 -11.47 9.76
N ILE A 545 -14.53 -11.77 9.61
CA ILE A 545 -13.93 -12.20 8.32
C ILE A 545 -14.57 -13.51 7.85
N THR A 546 -14.62 -14.54 8.70
CA THR A 546 -15.14 -15.86 8.31
C THR A 546 -16.63 -15.80 7.96
N SER A 547 -17.42 -14.96 8.64
CA SER A 547 -18.84 -14.77 8.34
C SER A 547 -19.11 -14.17 6.95
N ARG A 548 -18.13 -13.50 6.32
CA ARG A 548 -18.23 -13.02 4.92
C ARG A 548 -17.74 -14.06 3.91
N VAL A 549 -16.79 -14.93 4.29
CA VAL A 549 -16.26 -15.97 3.40
C VAL A 549 -17.21 -17.18 3.30
N VAL A 550 -17.86 -17.57 4.39
CA VAL A 550 -18.78 -18.73 4.42
C VAL A 550 -19.91 -18.62 3.38
N PRO A 551 -20.64 -17.48 3.26
CA PRO A 551 -21.62 -17.27 2.19
C PRO A 551 -21.06 -17.48 0.79
N LEU A 552 -19.82 -17.03 0.52
CA LEU A 552 -19.19 -17.18 -0.79
C LEU A 552 -18.85 -18.65 -1.08
N VAL A 553 -18.35 -19.39 -0.09
CA VAL A 553 -18.10 -20.84 -0.19
C VAL A 553 -19.39 -21.60 -0.51
N ARG A 554 -20.51 -21.27 0.16
CA ARG A 554 -21.83 -21.86 -0.15
C ARG A 554 -22.34 -21.48 -1.53
N GLY A 555 -22.01 -20.28 -2.00
CA GLY A 555 -22.37 -19.82 -3.33
C GLY A 555 -21.64 -20.58 -4.44
N LEU A 556 -20.38 -20.94 -4.18
CA LEU A 556 -19.52 -21.71 -5.08
C LEU A 556 -19.89 -23.20 -5.11
N ASP A 557 -20.31 -23.77 -3.98
CA ASP A 557 -20.82 -25.15 -3.90
C ASP A 557 -22.14 -25.19 -3.12
N LYS A 558 -23.24 -25.27 -3.88
CA LYS A 558 -24.61 -25.31 -3.36
C LYS A 558 -24.92 -26.58 -2.56
N SER A 559 -24.09 -27.62 -2.65
CA SER A 559 -24.30 -28.87 -1.91
C SER A 559 -23.92 -28.78 -0.43
N LEU A 560 -23.17 -27.74 -0.05
CA LEU A 560 -22.68 -27.56 1.33
C LEU A 560 -23.78 -27.01 2.25
N SER A 561 -23.91 -27.64 3.42
CA SER A 561 -24.62 -27.03 4.55
C SER A 561 -23.81 -25.83 5.10
N ASN A 562 -24.44 -25.01 5.97
CA ASN A 562 -23.72 -23.95 6.68
C ASN A 562 -22.55 -24.52 7.50
N SER A 563 -22.80 -25.59 8.26
CA SER A 563 -21.79 -26.19 9.13
C SER A 563 -20.63 -26.77 8.32
N ASP A 564 -20.90 -27.39 7.16
CA ASP A 564 -19.84 -27.89 6.28
C ASP A 564 -18.99 -26.75 5.73
N ALA A 565 -19.62 -25.65 5.28
CA ALA A 565 -18.91 -24.48 4.78
C ALA A 565 -18.07 -23.80 5.87
N GLU A 566 -18.61 -23.66 7.08
CA GLU A 566 -17.89 -23.16 8.25
C GLU A 566 -16.69 -24.04 8.59
N GLY A 567 -16.87 -25.37 8.60
CA GLY A 567 -15.78 -26.32 8.84
C GLY A 567 -14.67 -26.25 7.79
N LEU A 568 -15.03 -26.05 6.52
CA LEU A 568 -14.06 -25.86 5.44
C LEU A 568 -13.30 -24.54 5.58
N VAL A 569 -14.00 -23.44 5.88
CA VAL A 569 -13.37 -22.14 6.12
C VAL A 569 -12.44 -22.23 7.33
N ALA A 570 -12.88 -22.77 8.46
CA ALA A 570 -12.06 -22.94 9.66
C ALA A 570 -10.82 -23.80 9.42
N ARG A 571 -10.92 -24.83 8.56
CA ARG A 571 -9.80 -25.70 8.20
C ARG A 571 -8.77 -25.02 7.31
N TRP A 572 -9.21 -24.23 6.34
CA TRP A 572 -8.35 -23.74 5.26
C TRP A 572 -8.03 -22.25 5.33
N LEU A 573 -8.71 -21.47 6.18
CA LEU A 573 -8.44 -20.06 6.41
C LEU A 573 -8.10 -19.82 7.88
N SER A 574 -6.87 -19.42 8.14
CA SER A 574 -6.38 -19.05 9.46
C SER A 574 -6.03 -17.57 9.49
N VAL A 575 -6.62 -16.82 10.42
CA VAL A 575 -6.32 -15.40 10.63
C VAL A 575 -5.79 -15.23 12.05
N LYS A 576 -4.65 -14.56 12.19
CA LYS A 576 -4.00 -14.22 13.45
C LYS A 576 -3.75 -12.72 13.53
N ARG A 577 -3.48 -12.22 14.72
CA ARG A 577 -3.31 -10.79 14.99
C ARG A 577 -2.11 -10.49 15.86
N ILE A 578 -1.56 -9.29 15.70
CA ILE A 578 -0.56 -8.72 16.61
C ILE A 578 -1.32 -7.98 17.71
N ASP A 579 -1.75 -8.66 18.78
CA ASP A 579 -2.74 -8.10 19.71
C ASP A 579 -2.22 -7.33 20.94
N ARG A 580 -0.92 -7.37 21.28
CA ARG A 580 -0.24 -6.48 22.26
C ARG A 580 1.24 -6.85 22.51
N PRO A 581 2.05 -5.96 23.10
CA PRO A 581 3.34 -6.34 23.67
C PRO A 581 3.14 -7.24 24.90
N TYR A 582 4.05 -8.19 25.14
CA TYR A 582 4.06 -9.07 26.30
C TYR A 582 4.80 -8.44 27.48
N ASP A 583 4.40 -8.80 28.70
CA ASP A 583 5.07 -8.35 29.94
C ASP A 583 6.24 -9.29 30.28
N ASP A 584 7.45 -8.77 30.32
CA ASP A 584 8.67 -9.45 30.76
C ASP A 584 9.16 -8.85 32.08
N GLY A 585 8.47 -9.19 33.17
CA GLY A 585 8.83 -8.74 34.52
C GLY A 585 8.62 -7.24 34.76
N GLY A 586 7.46 -6.71 34.35
CA GLY A 586 7.10 -5.29 34.45
C GLY A 586 7.57 -4.44 33.26
N LYS A 587 8.10 -5.08 32.20
CA LYS A 587 8.55 -4.42 30.97
C LYS A 587 7.73 -4.91 29.80
N VAL A 588 6.91 -4.03 29.26
CA VAL A 588 6.14 -4.22 28.03
C VAL A 588 7.13 -4.38 26.84
N LYS A 589 7.18 -5.56 26.22
CA LYS A 589 8.09 -5.94 25.12
C LYS A 589 7.34 -6.56 23.93
N GLY A 590 7.85 -6.38 22.72
CA GLY A 590 7.31 -7.01 21.51
C GLY A 590 6.43 -6.08 20.66
N PRO A 591 6.15 -6.49 19.41
CA PRO A 591 5.40 -5.68 18.47
C PRO A 591 3.95 -5.57 18.94
N ASP A 592 3.39 -4.37 18.79
CA ASP A 592 1.99 -4.05 19.07
C ASP A 592 1.23 -3.61 17.81
N SER A 593 1.95 -3.43 16.72
CA SER A 593 1.43 -2.89 15.46
C SER A 593 2.09 -3.62 14.28
N ILE A 594 1.34 -3.77 13.18
CA ILE A 594 1.84 -4.29 11.91
C ILE A 594 1.33 -3.42 10.78
N HIS A 595 2.23 -3.07 9.87
CA HIS A 595 1.94 -2.17 8.76
C HIS A 595 2.43 -2.70 7.40
N THR A 596 2.86 -3.95 7.36
CA THR A 596 3.24 -4.62 6.10
C THR A 596 2.10 -4.66 5.10
N LYS A 597 2.45 -4.76 3.81
CA LYS A 597 1.53 -5.12 2.73
C LYS A 597 2.17 -6.21 1.87
N THR A 598 2.11 -7.45 2.35
CA THR A 598 2.86 -8.57 1.76
C THR A 598 1.96 -9.76 1.49
N ILE A 599 2.22 -10.45 0.39
CA ILE A 599 1.51 -11.65 -0.01
C ILE A 599 2.50 -12.63 -0.61
N CYS A 600 2.57 -13.84 -0.08
CA CYS A 600 3.36 -14.92 -0.63
C CYS A 600 2.43 -16.06 -1.05
N VAL A 601 2.56 -16.53 -2.28
CA VAL A 601 1.78 -17.64 -2.83
C VAL A 601 2.69 -18.85 -3.01
N ASP A 602 2.23 -19.99 -2.49
CA ASP A 602 2.88 -21.30 -2.57
C ASP A 602 4.33 -21.35 -2.05
N SER A 603 4.77 -20.35 -1.29
CA SER A 603 6.18 -20.15 -0.92
C SER A 603 7.11 -19.97 -2.13
N GLU A 604 6.58 -19.43 -3.24
CA GLU A 604 7.34 -19.25 -4.48
C GLU A 604 7.22 -17.87 -5.11
N LEU A 605 6.14 -17.15 -4.80
CA LEU A 605 5.81 -15.89 -5.45
C LEU A 605 5.43 -14.86 -4.39
N LEU A 606 6.27 -13.84 -4.19
CA LEU A 606 6.16 -12.86 -3.11
C LEU A 606 5.89 -11.46 -3.65
N TYR A 607 4.87 -10.81 -3.11
CA TYR A 607 4.60 -9.38 -3.25
C TYR A 607 5.14 -8.59 -2.06
N VAL A 608 5.82 -7.47 -2.35
CA VAL A 608 6.21 -6.45 -1.38
C VAL A 608 5.92 -5.07 -1.97
N GLY A 609 5.15 -4.25 -1.25
CA GLY A 609 4.82 -2.91 -1.74
C GLY A 609 4.01 -2.10 -0.75
N SER A 610 3.32 -1.08 -1.25
CA SER A 610 2.49 -0.17 -0.47
C SER A 610 0.98 -0.46 -0.55
N ASP A 611 0.54 -1.24 -1.56
CA ASP A 611 -0.87 -1.60 -1.81
C ASP A 611 -1.47 -2.48 -0.70
N ASN A 612 -2.39 -1.91 0.06
CA ASN A 612 -3.03 -2.55 1.21
C ASN A 612 -4.03 -3.64 0.81
N LEU A 613 -4.25 -4.63 1.69
CA LEU A 613 -5.28 -5.67 1.49
C LEU A 613 -6.71 -5.09 1.54
N TYR A 614 -6.90 -4.03 2.32
CA TYR A 614 -8.18 -3.36 2.45
C TYR A 614 -8.46 -2.43 1.28
N PRO A 615 -9.73 -2.17 0.93
CA PRO A 615 -10.08 -1.20 -0.09
C PRO A 615 -9.52 0.20 0.20
N CYS A 616 -8.63 0.67 -0.67
CA CYS A 616 -8.14 2.04 -0.73
C CYS A 616 -8.01 2.45 -2.21
N TYR A 617 -8.12 3.76 -2.48
CA TYR A 617 -8.08 4.30 -3.84
C TYR A 617 -6.86 5.20 -4.04
N ASN A 618 -5.79 4.92 -3.30
CA ASN A 618 -4.54 5.65 -3.35
C ASN A 618 -3.65 5.18 -4.49
N GLU A 619 -2.66 6.01 -4.82
CA GLU A 619 -1.60 5.62 -5.74
C GLU A 619 -0.56 4.78 -4.99
N GLU A 620 -0.29 3.56 -5.45
CA GLU A 620 0.51 2.57 -4.74
C GLU A 620 1.56 1.97 -5.67
N HIS A 621 2.67 1.48 -5.12
CA HIS A 621 3.72 0.80 -5.88
C HIS A 621 4.21 -0.44 -5.13
N GLY A 622 4.60 -1.46 -5.88
CA GLY A 622 5.17 -2.69 -5.34
C GLY A 622 5.83 -3.55 -6.38
N ILE A 623 6.35 -4.69 -5.93
CA ILE A 623 7.02 -5.67 -6.77
C ILE A 623 6.55 -7.08 -6.44
N TRP A 624 6.44 -7.91 -7.48
CA TRP A 624 6.32 -9.35 -7.38
C TRP A 624 7.65 -10.02 -7.73
N VAL A 625 8.08 -10.93 -6.86
CA VAL A 625 9.34 -11.68 -6.93
C VAL A 625 9.02 -13.16 -7.05
N ASP A 626 9.47 -13.82 -8.12
CA ASP A 626 9.42 -15.29 -8.27
C ASP A 626 10.81 -15.94 -8.26
N ASP A 627 11.67 -15.48 -7.34
CA ASP A 627 12.99 -16.03 -7.04
C ASP A 627 12.94 -16.94 -5.80
N ALA A 628 13.22 -18.23 -5.99
CA ALA A 628 13.08 -19.23 -4.93
C ALA A 628 13.97 -18.95 -3.71
N LYS A 629 15.17 -18.38 -3.92
CA LYS A 629 16.11 -18.08 -2.83
C LYS A 629 15.60 -16.90 -2.00
N ALA A 630 15.17 -15.82 -2.64
CA ALA A 630 14.62 -14.65 -1.98
C ALA A 630 13.33 -15.00 -1.23
N VAL A 631 12.43 -15.76 -1.85
CA VAL A 631 11.18 -16.18 -1.20
C VAL A 631 11.46 -17.11 -0.02
N LYS A 632 12.42 -18.04 -0.14
CA LYS A 632 12.82 -18.87 1.00
C LYS A 632 13.38 -18.03 2.16
N SER A 633 14.26 -17.06 1.89
CA SER A 633 14.76 -16.14 2.92
C SER A 633 13.61 -15.37 3.57
N TRP A 634 12.63 -14.89 2.81
CA TRP A 634 11.44 -14.27 3.37
C TRP A 634 10.63 -15.22 4.27
N MET A 635 10.45 -16.47 3.84
CA MET A 635 9.75 -17.49 4.64
C MET A 635 10.49 -17.74 5.98
N ASP A 636 11.80 -17.97 5.91
CA ASP A 636 12.65 -18.31 7.05
C ASP A 636 12.82 -17.13 8.02
N ASP A 637 13.11 -15.93 7.50
CA ASP A 637 13.55 -14.77 8.29
C ASP A 637 12.38 -13.89 8.74
N TYR A 638 11.23 -13.95 8.06
CA TYR A 638 10.06 -13.13 8.36
C TYR A 638 8.81 -13.95 8.70
N TRP A 639 8.30 -14.75 7.76
CA TRP A 639 6.96 -15.34 7.90
C TRP A 639 6.87 -16.38 9.01
N SER A 640 7.76 -17.38 8.99
CA SER A 640 7.74 -18.47 9.97
C SER A 640 7.95 -17.95 11.40
N PRO A 641 8.90 -17.02 11.66
CA PRO A 641 9.01 -16.34 12.95
C PRO A 641 7.76 -15.55 13.35
N LEU A 642 7.21 -14.75 12.42
CA LEU A 642 5.99 -13.96 12.67
C LEU A 642 4.84 -14.86 13.09
N TRP A 643 4.58 -15.91 12.31
CA TRP A 643 3.49 -16.86 12.56
C TRP A 643 3.62 -17.57 13.91
N LYS A 644 4.84 -17.94 14.29
CA LYS A 644 5.12 -18.56 15.58
C LYS A 644 4.83 -17.61 16.74
N ILE A 645 5.28 -16.35 16.65
CA ILE A 645 5.08 -15.35 17.70
C ILE A 645 3.60 -15.07 17.91
N VAL A 646 2.80 -14.99 16.84
CA VAL A 646 1.35 -14.81 16.99
C VAL A 646 0.64 -16.09 17.47
N ASP A 647 1.22 -17.28 17.26
CA ASP A 647 0.70 -18.55 17.79
C ASP A 647 0.87 -18.68 19.30
N GLU A 648 2.09 -18.44 19.80
CA GLU A 648 2.42 -18.54 21.22
C GLU A 648 1.60 -17.55 22.07
N LYS A 649 1.28 -16.37 21.50
CA LYS A 649 0.43 -15.37 22.15
C LYS A 649 -1.03 -15.84 22.29
N VAL A 650 -1.60 -16.44 21.24
CA VAL A 650 -2.96 -17.02 21.27
C VAL A 650 -3.06 -18.15 22.30
N LEU A 651 -2.03 -19.00 22.39
CA LEU A 651 -1.97 -20.07 23.40
C LEU A 651 -1.88 -19.53 24.83
N ALA A 652 -1.10 -18.46 25.07
CA ALA A 652 -0.99 -17.83 26.39
C ALA A 652 -2.27 -17.10 26.84
N GLU A 653 -3.13 -16.68 25.90
CA GLU A 653 -4.44 -16.08 26.20
C GLU A 653 -5.51 -17.16 26.43
N GLY A 654 -5.51 -18.25 25.65
CA GLY A 654 -6.39 -19.40 25.88
C GLY A 654 -6.13 -20.11 27.21
N VAL A 655 -4.89 -20.08 27.72
CA VAL A 655 -4.56 -20.55 29.09
C VAL A 655 -5.04 -19.56 30.14
N ARG A 656 -4.86 -18.24 29.95
CA ARG A 656 -5.31 -17.21 30.92
C ARG A 656 -6.83 -17.05 31.00
N GLU A 657 -7.57 -17.26 29.91
CA GLU A 657 -9.03 -17.33 29.94
C GLU A 657 -9.53 -18.60 30.63
N LYS A 658 -8.85 -19.74 30.42
CA LYS A 658 -9.13 -20.96 31.19
C LYS A 658 -8.82 -20.79 32.67
N ASP A 659 -7.72 -20.14 33.03
CA ASP A 659 -7.36 -19.92 34.43
C ASP A 659 -8.29 -18.92 35.14
N LYS A 660 -8.83 -17.92 34.41
CA LYS A 660 -9.91 -17.05 34.92
C LYS A 660 -11.24 -17.77 35.06
N ALA A 661 -11.57 -18.66 34.12
CA ALA A 661 -12.79 -19.48 34.21
C ALA A 661 -12.68 -20.52 35.34
N VAL A 662 -11.48 -21.05 35.60
CA VAL A 662 -11.23 -21.97 36.71
C VAL A 662 -11.20 -21.22 38.05
N SER A 663 -10.66 -20.00 38.13
CA SER A 663 -10.71 -19.21 39.37
C SER A 663 -12.13 -18.73 39.70
N GLN A 664 -12.96 -18.43 38.70
CA GLN A 664 -14.38 -18.09 38.90
C GLN A 664 -15.26 -19.29 39.24
N LEU A 665 -14.78 -20.53 39.04
CA LEU A 665 -15.48 -21.75 39.44
C LEU A 665 -15.05 -22.27 40.82
N THR A 666 -13.97 -21.74 41.40
CA THR A 666 -13.50 -22.12 42.75
C THR A 666 -13.92 -21.16 43.86
N ASP A 667 -14.51 -20.01 43.51
CA ASP A 667 -15.00 -19.02 44.50
C ASP A 667 -16.49 -19.21 44.85
N ASP A 668 -17.17 -20.20 44.26
CA ASP A 668 -18.59 -20.57 44.51
C ASP A 668 -18.76 -22.03 45.01
N VAL A 669 -17.84 -22.52 45.86
CA VAL A 669 -18.03 -23.77 46.64
C VAL A 669 -17.78 -23.55 48.13
#